data_AF-A0A094I4D5-F1
#
_entry.id   AF-A0A094I4D5-F1
#
_cell.length_a   1.000
_cell.length_b   1.000
_cell.length_c   1.000
_cell.angle_alpha   90.00
_cell.angle_beta   90.00
_cell.angle_gamma   90.00
#
_symmetry.space_group_name_H-M   'P 1'
#
loop_
_entity.id
_entity.type
_entity.pdbx_description
1 polymer ?
#
loop_
_entity_poly.entity_id
_entity_poly.type
_entity_poly.pdbx_seq_one_letter_code
_entity_poly.pdbx_strand_id
1 'polypeptide(L)'
;MKFSQNFHLFQVPEWETFYISYDLLKRLFSAAAKNDPLKKAPNFTELYACLSSNIDVLNTFRSRKYELLHRKETELRQRYGIELYLSAIPALDEVDDHELKVLFEAFTELRRDLTKLRWYDRVNQDAIHRIYAKLERFSKTIGPSHYDHRSTWIDSQLDWETQCLKDVERLNKLVTDISRAQSTVRSGSSLRSLYVKNVCDSHSLTYPSTEYHAIRGNEPSILARLLEQKSLANDSPSSGLEALLSGLLEFSMTCQSRGCNDILLSANLSNVGDVIDHNFLNHLIAVSGRSSMPAYRGESECRTQGPADHSDTENGVSRLFQALGQLGPSQRSVLQITDTFGRLPLHYAARYGLTAICQSILDSLHDFEQGSSAVRDAVLSKDSEGYTPLYSGVSRNHFAVTRLFLETLEMGYQTSDQAKDEHLRSVLSDLLLLALRSRYDGIVRLLISSHININHQSSRGETALYIAAKIGREDYVNTFLKASPNQAAIDIFETVNGWTPLFVACARGHLEIVELLLNAGASQTILDHRGWTAKQHAAFRGHLAAASILEDYFPEESSGGTASKIFDIAIGASNKLRDGYSHIIVNLGTMQEGKQVTAVDLSCCSSKFRLSLEADTRFSIEVSIHGGSGSSGLVQLPILDDMVNDPFIFRTKNLSKAQLVFSIFCATPVEGKKGILVGSGTALLESDKSQLFGAQRESLIRELSVPILEKETLKFMGTVTFTFVIAKPFIHLDTPSIVYPFKDEGQIQLVGHRGLGQNTTSRKHLQLGENTIE
;
A
#
# COMPACT_ATOMS: atom_id res chain seq x y z
N MET A 1 12.68 18.57 -2.42
CA MET A 1 12.52 17.37 -1.59
C MET A 1 11.35 16.55 -2.13
N LYS A 2 11.65 15.44 -2.83
CA LYS A 2 10.61 14.61 -3.45
C LYS A 2 9.72 13.86 -2.46
N PHE A 3 10.09 13.70 -1.17
CA PHE A 3 9.24 12.99 -0.20
C PHE A 3 7.82 13.57 -0.07
N SER A 4 7.66 14.88 0.16
CA SER A 4 6.34 15.55 0.20
C SER A 4 5.60 15.41 -1.14
N GLN A 5 6.32 15.48 -2.27
CA GLN A 5 5.73 15.28 -3.59
C GLN A 5 5.24 13.84 -3.78
N ASN A 6 5.98 12.84 -3.29
CA ASN A 6 5.72 11.41 -3.49
C ASN A 6 4.96 10.76 -2.33
N PHE A 7 4.67 11.48 -1.24
CA PHE A 7 4.05 10.92 -0.04
C PHE A 7 2.74 10.19 -0.36
N HIS A 8 1.91 10.79 -1.23
CA HIS A 8 0.67 10.18 -1.73
C HIS A 8 0.87 8.86 -2.50
N LEU A 9 2.04 8.64 -3.11
CA LEU A 9 2.37 7.38 -3.82
C LEU A 9 2.68 6.25 -2.85
N PHE A 10 3.12 6.56 -1.63
CA PHE A 10 3.40 5.57 -0.60
C PHE A 10 2.16 5.23 0.24
N GLN A 11 1.06 5.94 0.05
CA GLN A 11 -0.17 5.71 0.79
C GLN A 11 -0.92 4.50 0.24
N VAL A 12 -1.39 3.65 1.14
CA VAL A 12 -2.41 2.66 0.80
C VAL A 12 -3.70 3.43 0.43
N PRO A 13 -4.24 3.30 -0.80
CA PRO A 13 -5.38 4.10 -1.25
C PRO A 13 -6.61 3.95 -0.35
N GLU A 14 -6.88 2.75 0.14
CA GLU A 14 -8.00 2.45 1.05
C GLU A 14 -7.90 3.16 2.41
N TRP A 15 -6.69 3.51 2.85
CA TRP A 15 -6.42 4.03 4.20
C TRP A 15 -5.91 5.46 4.19
N GLU A 16 -5.95 6.13 3.03
CA GLU A 16 -5.43 7.48 2.82
C GLU A 16 -5.89 8.47 3.90
N THR A 17 -7.17 8.40 4.29
CA THR A 17 -7.78 9.31 5.27
C THR A 17 -7.17 9.21 6.67
N PHE A 18 -6.51 8.08 6.98
CA PHE A 18 -5.89 7.83 8.28
C PHE A 18 -4.39 8.18 8.30
N TYR A 19 -3.77 8.41 7.14
CA TYR A 19 -2.40 8.88 7.09
C TYR A 19 -2.26 10.30 7.65
N ILE A 20 -1.10 10.54 8.25
CA ILE A 20 -0.74 11.84 8.78
C ILE A 20 -0.73 12.89 7.68
N SER A 21 -1.32 14.04 7.98
CA SER A 21 -1.34 15.18 7.07
C SER A 21 0.03 15.87 7.01
N TYR A 22 1.02 15.22 6.41
CA TYR A 22 2.42 15.69 6.39
C TYR A 22 2.58 17.11 5.83
N ASP A 23 1.84 17.43 4.77
CA ASP A 23 1.89 18.76 4.15
C ASP A 23 1.28 19.85 5.04
N LEU A 24 0.21 19.52 5.79
CA LEU A 24 -0.37 20.40 6.81
C LEU A 24 0.62 20.66 7.94
N LEU A 25 1.24 19.62 8.49
CA LEU A 25 2.26 19.75 9.55
C LEU A 25 3.46 20.58 9.07
N LYS A 26 3.92 20.36 7.84
CA LYS A 26 5.00 21.15 7.23
C LYS A 26 4.60 22.62 7.06
N ARG A 27 3.35 22.91 6.72
CA ARG A 27 2.82 24.27 6.62
C ARG A 27 2.80 24.95 7.99
N LEU A 28 2.23 24.30 9.01
CA LEU A 28 2.21 24.79 10.39
C LEU A 28 3.62 25.05 10.92
N PHE A 29 4.56 24.13 10.65
CA PHE A 29 5.97 24.32 10.99
C PHE A 29 6.56 25.56 10.30
N SER A 30 6.30 25.74 9.00
CA SER A 30 6.81 26.88 8.24
C SER A 30 6.20 28.21 8.70
N ALA A 31 4.91 28.22 9.08
CA ALA A 31 4.23 29.39 9.62
C ALA A 31 4.80 29.76 11.01
N ALA A 32 4.95 28.78 11.90
CA ALA A 32 5.56 28.98 13.21
C ALA A 32 7.01 29.49 13.13
N ALA A 33 7.78 28.99 12.17
CA ALA A 33 9.15 29.43 11.91
C ALA A 33 9.25 30.83 11.26
N LYS A 34 8.16 31.33 10.64
CA LYS A 34 8.12 32.63 9.96
C LYS A 34 7.81 33.82 10.88
N ASN A 35 7.35 33.61 12.11
CA ASN A 35 6.92 34.68 13.03
C ASN A 35 8.09 35.58 13.52
N ASP A 36 8.42 36.57 12.68
CA ASP A 36 8.81 37.98 12.88
C ASP A 36 10.07 38.41 13.69
N PRO A 37 10.70 39.57 13.35
CA PRO A 37 12.14 39.81 13.25
C PRO A 37 12.65 40.51 14.53
N LEU A 38 11.83 40.51 15.58
CA LEU A 38 12.01 41.17 16.87
C LEU A 38 12.36 40.17 17.98
N LYS A 39 13.08 39.08 17.64
CA LYS A 39 13.64 38.09 18.59
C LYS A 39 12.59 37.41 19.50
N LYS A 40 11.36 37.17 19.06
CA LYS A 40 10.47 36.25 19.79
C LYS A 40 10.76 34.80 19.37
N ALA A 41 10.81 33.90 20.36
CA ALA A 41 10.98 32.47 20.10
C ALA A 41 9.82 31.94 19.24
N PRO A 42 10.07 31.04 18.28
CA PRO A 42 9.01 30.44 17.47
C PRO A 42 8.03 29.66 18.36
N ASN A 43 6.73 29.89 18.14
CA ASN A 43 5.67 29.20 18.86
C ASN A 43 5.17 27.99 18.05
N PHE A 44 5.41 26.78 18.57
CA PHE A 44 5.01 25.52 17.93
C PHE A 44 3.76 24.87 18.57
N THR A 45 3.01 25.55 19.44
CA THR A 45 1.86 24.95 20.16
C THR A 45 0.81 24.36 19.21
N GLU A 46 0.44 25.08 18.14
CA GLU A 46 -0.53 24.58 17.15
C GLU A 46 0.01 23.38 16.37
N LEU A 47 1.32 23.37 16.06
CA LEU A 47 1.98 22.24 15.42
C LEU A 47 1.97 21.01 16.32
N TYR A 48 2.27 21.15 17.62
CA TYR A 48 2.21 20.03 18.57
C TYR A 48 0.78 19.53 18.77
N ALA A 49 -0.21 20.42 18.88
CA ALA A 49 -1.63 20.01 18.99
C ALA A 49 -2.07 19.22 17.76
N CYS A 50 -1.72 19.69 16.56
CA CYS A 50 -2.00 18.98 15.31
C CYS A 50 -1.24 17.65 15.22
N LEU A 51 0.04 17.62 15.60
CA LEU A 51 0.88 16.42 15.59
C LEU A 51 0.33 15.36 16.56
N SER A 52 0.00 15.73 17.81
CA SER A 52 -0.60 14.82 18.79
C SER A 52 -1.93 14.27 18.29
N SER A 53 -2.81 15.12 17.77
CA SER A 53 -4.09 14.66 17.19
C SER A 53 -3.90 13.67 16.02
N ASN A 54 -2.91 13.92 15.14
CA ASN A 54 -2.59 13.00 14.05
C ASN A 54 -2.01 11.67 14.57
N ILE A 55 -1.16 11.71 15.60
CA ILE A 55 -0.62 10.52 16.26
C ILE A 55 -1.72 9.71 16.94
N ASP A 56 -2.69 10.37 17.59
CA ASP A 56 -3.83 9.70 18.24
C ASP A 56 -4.73 8.99 17.22
N VAL A 57 -5.05 9.66 16.09
CA VAL A 57 -5.80 9.06 14.98
C VAL A 57 -5.04 7.85 14.41
N LEU A 58 -3.73 7.99 14.22
CA LEU A 58 -2.87 6.92 13.75
C LEU A 58 -2.88 5.73 14.71
N ASN A 59 -2.67 5.96 16.00
CA ASN A 59 -2.62 4.92 17.02
C ASN A 59 -3.98 4.21 17.14
N THR A 60 -5.08 4.95 17.13
CA THR A 60 -6.43 4.41 17.20
C THR A 60 -6.73 3.52 15.99
N PHE A 61 -6.42 4.00 14.78
CA PHE A 61 -6.60 3.23 13.56
C PHE A 61 -5.73 1.96 13.56
N ARG A 62 -4.46 2.11 13.94
CA ARG A 62 -3.50 1.01 14.02
C ARG A 62 -3.94 -0.08 14.99
N SER A 63 -4.29 0.29 16.22
CA SER A 63 -4.76 -0.66 17.24
C SER A 63 -6.01 -1.38 16.79
N ARG A 64 -7.01 -0.66 16.25
CA ARG A 64 -8.24 -1.25 15.73
C ARG A 64 -7.98 -2.25 14.60
N LYS A 65 -7.11 -1.92 13.65
CA LYS A 65 -6.75 -2.84 12.54
C LYS A 65 -5.99 -4.05 13.04
N TYR A 66 -5.08 -3.87 13.99
CA TYR A 66 -4.33 -4.97 14.59
C TYR A 66 -5.23 -5.92 15.39
N GLU A 67 -6.13 -5.39 16.23
CA GLU A 67 -7.13 -6.19 16.95
C GLU A 67 -8.01 -7.01 16.01
N LEU A 68 -8.43 -6.42 14.89
CA LEU A 68 -9.19 -7.13 13.86
C LEU A 68 -8.39 -8.28 13.25
N LEU A 69 -7.12 -8.07 12.92
CA LEU A 69 -6.25 -9.13 12.41
C LEU A 69 -6.06 -10.24 13.43
N HIS A 70 -5.86 -9.88 14.70
CA HIS A 70 -5.73 -10.85 15.78
C HIS A 70 -7.02 -11.64 16.01
N ARG A 71 -8.20 -10.99 15.92
CA ARG A 71 -9.50 -11.66 16.01
C ARG A 71 -9.70 -12.64 14.86
N LYS A 72 -9.38 -12.25 13.62
CA LYS A 72 -9.42 -13.15 12.45
C LYS A 72 -8.49 -14.35 12.61
N GLU A 73 -7.27 -14.13 13.11
CA GLU A 73 -6.33 -15.22 13.41
C GLU A 73 -6.90 -16.15 14.50
N THR A 74 -7.48 -15.58 15.56
CA THR A 74 -8.05 -16.33 16.68
C THR A 74 -9.24 -17.18 16.24
N GLU A 75 -10.17 -16.64 15.46
CA GLU A 75 -11.32 -17.40 14.93
C GLU A 75 -10.88 -18.51 13.99
N LEU A 76 -9.90 -18.25 13.12
CA LEU A 76 -9.32 -19.27 12.25
C LEU A 76 -8.69 -20.40 13.08
N ARG A 77 -7.91 -20.06 14.11
CA ARG A 77 -7.28 -21.04 15.00
C ARG A 77 -8.29 -21.84 15.79
N GLN A 78 -9.29 -21.18 16.39
CA GLN A 78 -10.36 -21.82 17.14
C GLN A 78 -11.15 -22.80 16.25
N ARG A 79 -11.41 -22.44 14.99
CA ARG A 79 -12.11 -23.30 14.04
C ARG A 79 -11.37 -24.62 13.81
N TYR A 80 -10.05 -24.57 13.61
CA TYR A 80 -9.21 -25.75 13.33
C TYR A 80 -8.54 -26.36 14.57
N GLY A 81 -8.89 -25.93 15.79
CA GLY A 81 -8.29 -26.45 17.02
C GLY A 81 -6.78 -26.18 17.16
N ILE A 82 -6.28 -25.08 16.58
CA ILE A 82 -4.86 -24.71 16.63
C ILE A 82 -4.60 -23.87 17.88
N GLU A 83 -3.76 -24.34 18.80
CA GLU A 83 -3.46 -23.61 20.03
C GLU A 83 -2.81 -22.23 19.78
N LEU A 84 -3.19 -21.23 20.57
CA LEU A 84 -2.78 -19.82 20.44
C LEU A 84 -1.26 -19.61 20.63
N TYR A 85 -0.61 -20.37 21.51
CA TYR A 85 0.78 -20.15 21.90
C TYR A 85 1.79 -20.95 21.09
N LEU A 86 1.34 -21.91 20.28
CA LEU A 86 2.24 -22.71 19.49
C LEU A 86 2.72 -21.94 18.26
N SER A 87 4.04 -21.96 18.06
CA SER A 87 4.70 -21.42 16.86
C SER A 87 4.66 -22.39 15.68
N ALA A 88 4.02 -23.55 15.85
CA ALA A 88 3.88 -24.62 14.87
C ALA A 88 2.58 -25.39 15.15
N ILE A 89 1.97 -25.95 14.11
CA ILE A 89 0.81 -26.83 14.24
C ILE A 89 1.31 -28.25 14.54
N PRO A 90 0.88 -28.90 15.64
CA PRO A 90 1.30 -30.26 15.96
C PRO A 90 0.90 -31.26 14.87
N ALA A 91 1.80 -32.21 14.55
CA ALA A 91 1.55 -33.31 13.61
C ALA A 91 0.98 -32.86 12.25
N LEU A 92 1.53 -31.76 11.73
CA LEU A 92 1.13 -31.15 10.46
C LEU A 92 1.29 -32.09 9.26
N ASP A 93 2.24 -33.03 9.32
CA ASP A 93 2.45 -34.06 8.29
C ASP A 93 1.31 -35.11 8.24
N GLU A 94 0.40 -35.12 9.22
CA GLU A 94 -0.77 -36.00 9.29
C GLU A 94 -2.08 -35.29 8.87
N VAL A 95 -2.02 -34.04 8.41
CA VAL A 95 -3.22 -33.23 8.10
C VAL A 95 -3.61 -33.37 6.62
N ASP A 96 -4.91 -33.37 6.34
CA ASP A 96 -5.44 -33.42 4.97
C ASP A 96 -4.88 -32.30 4.06
N ASP A 97 -4.48 -32.66 2.84
CA ASP A 97 -3.90 -31.73 1.86
C ASP A 97 -4.84 -30.57 1.49
N HIS A 98 -6.16 -30.80 1.43
CA HIS A 98 -7.14 -29.76 1.11
C HIS A 98 -7.23 -28.75 2.25
N GLU A 99 -7.26 -29.21 3.50
CA GLU A 99 -7.25 -28.33 4.67
C GLU A 99 -5.92 -27.57 4.80
N LEU A 100 -4.79 -28.23 4.54
CA LEU A 100 -3.49 -27.57 4.48
C LEU A 100 -3.49 -26.44 3.45
N LYS A 101 -4.11 -26.66 2.28
CA LYS A 101 -4.29 -25.62 1.25
C LYS A 101 -5.15 -24.45 1.75
N VAL A 102 -6.30 -24.74 2.38
CA VAL A 102 -7.17 -23.70 2.96
C VAL A 102 -6.45 -22.88 4.02
N LEU A 103 -5.74 -23.55 4.93
CA LEU A 103 -4.95 -22.90 5.99
C LEU A 103 -3.80 -22.06 5.39
N PHE A 104 -3.09 -22.60 4.40
CA PHE A 104 -2.03 -21.88 3.70
C PHE A 104 -2.56 -20.57 3.09
N GLU A 105 -3.68 -20.63 2.37
CA GLU A 105 -4.30 -19.47 1.75
C GLU A 105 -4.77 -18.44 2.79
N ALA A 106 -5.41 -18.91 3.87
CA ALA A 106 -5.92 -18.04 4.94
C ALA A 106 -4.79 -17.34 5.73
N PHE A 107 -3.75 -18.07 6.14
CA PHE A 107 -2.60 -17.48 6.84
C PHE A 107 -1.76 -16.58 5.91
N THR A 108 -1.72 -16.88 4.61
CA THR A 108 -1.08 -16.00 3.62
C THR A 108 -1.85 -14.68 3.47
N GLU A 109 -3.19 -14.71 3.46
CA GLU A 109 -4.01 -13.49 3.46
C GLU A 109 -3.78 -12.66 4.74
N LEU A 110 -3.76 -13.30 5.92
CA LEU A 110 -3.47 -12.63 7.20
C LEU A 110 -2.07 -11.99 7.22
N ARG A 111 -1.05 -12.71 6.74
CA ARG A 111 0.32 -12.19 6.59
C ARG A 111 0.36 -10.96 5.70
N ARG A 112 -0.38 -10.97 4.58
CA ARG A 112 -0.46 -9.83 3.66
C ARG A 112 -1.12 -8.63 4.31
N ASP A 113 -2.25 -8.83 4.98
CA ASP A 113 -2.97 -7.72 5.64
C ASP A 113 -2.13 -7.13 6.80
N LEU A 114 -1.38 -7.94 7.54
CA LEU A 114 -0.44 -7.46 8.56
C LEU A 114 0.73 -6.69 7.95
N THR A 115 1.26 -7.15 6.81
CA THR A 115 2.32 -6.43 6.09
C THR A 115 1.84 -5.06 5.61
N LYS A 116 0.61 -4.99 5.09
CA LYS A 116 -0.05 -3.73 4.70
C LYS A 116 -0.13 -2.76 5.88
N LEU A 117 -0.49 -3.25 7.07
CA LEU A 117 -0.53 -2.45 8.30
C LEU A 117 0.87 -1.93 8.71
N ARG A 118 1.91 -2.75 8.55
CA ARG A 118 3.29 -2.33 8.83
C ARG A 118 3.81 -1.29 7.84
N TRP A 119 3.45 -1.42 6.57
CA TRP A 119 3.76 -0.41 5.55
C TRP A 119 3.12 0.94 5.90
N TYR A 120 1.84 0.91 6.27
CA TYR A 120 1.14 2.09 6.77
C TYR A 120 1.85 2.74 7.96
N ASP A 121 2.25 1.95 8.96
CA ASP A 121 2.92 2.46 10.16
C ASP A 121 4.28 3.09 9.79
N ARG A 122 5.11 2.38 8.99
CA ARG A 122 6.42 2.86 8.53
C ARG A 122 6.36 4.19 7.78
N VAL A 123 5.45 4.33 6.82
CA VAL A 123 5.34 5.56 6.03
C VAL A 123 4.97 6.76 6.92
N ASN A 124 4.12 6.53 7.93
CA ASN A 124 3.77 7.56 8.89
C ASN A 124 4.91 7.85 9.88
N GLN A 125 5.63 6.84 10.36
CA GLN A 125 6.84 7.01 11.18
C GLN A 125 7.86 7.92 10.49
N ASP A 126 8.18 7.64 9.24
CA ASP A 126 9.11 8.46 8.45
C ASP A 126 8.61 9.90 8.31
N ALA A 127 7.30 10.09 8.11
CA ALA A 127 6.71 11.41 8.06
C ALA A 127 6.87 12.16 9.40
N ILE A 128 6.60 11.51 10.54
CA ILE A 128 6.74 12.08 11.88
C ILE A 128 8.22 12.38 12.21
N HIS A 129 9.12 11.42 11.97
CA HIS A 129 10.55 11.58 12.18
C HIS A 129 11.09 12.80 11.44
N ARG A 130 10.63 13.05 10.20
CA ARG A 130 11.04 14.25 9.45
C ARG A 130 10.52 15.56 10.04
N ILE A 131 9.36 15.55 10.69
CA ILE A 131 8.86 16.74 11.39
C ILE A 131 9.70 16.99 12.64
N TYR A 132 9.99 15.96 13.44
CA TYR A 132 10.88 16.07 14.59
C TYR A 132 12.32 16.48 14.21
N ALA A 133 12.90 15.90 13.15
CA ALA A 133 14.23 16.28 12.67
C ALA A 133 14.30 17.76 12.23
N LYS A 134 13.19 18.34 11.78
CA LYS A 134 13.11 19.79 11.52
C LYS A 134 13.01 20.60 12.81
N LEU A 135 12.24 20.14 13.79
CA LEU A 135 12.11 20.76 15.10
C LEU A 135 13.43 20.74 15.89
N GLU A 136 14.22 19.67 15.76
CA GLU A 136 15.54 19.53 16.39
C GLU A 136 16.52 20.64 15.99
N ARG A 137 16.39 21.20 14.78
CA ARG A 137 17.21 22.34 14.35
C ARG A 137 16.98 23.58 15.21
N PHE A 138 15.84 23.65 15.89
CA PHE A 138 15.44 24.70 16.83
C PHE A 138 15.50 24.25 18.30
N SER A 139 16.08 23.07 18.57
CA SER A 139 16.16 22.45 19.91
C SER A 139 16.79 23.31 21.00
N LYS A 140 17.64 24.29 20.64
CA LYS A 140 18.22 25.26 21.59
C LYS A 140 17.22 26.32 22.05
N THR A 141 16.18 26.56 21.26
CA THR A 141 15.14 27.57 21.50
C THR A 141 13.86 26.95 22.04
N ILE A 142 13.65 25.67 21.76
CA ILE A 142 12.50 24.90 22.22
C ILE A 142 12.81 24.29 23.60
N GLY A 143 11.92 24.47 24.57
CA GLY A 143 12.07 23.97 25.94
C GLY A 143 11.98 22.43 26.07
N PRO A 144 11.99 21.91 27.32
CA PRO A 144 12.00 20.47 27.60
C PRO A 144 10.80 19.70 27.02
N SER A 145 9.66 20.37 26.82
CA SER A 145 8.43 19.76 26.28
C SER A 145 8.62 19.07 24.92
N HIS A 146 9.53 19.54 24.06
CA HIS A 146 9.84 18.86 22.80
C HIS A 146 10.46 17.48 23.01
N TYR A 147 11.39 17.38 23.97
CA TYR A 147 12.04 16.11 24.27
C TYR A 147 11.04 15.12 24.87
N ASP A 148 10.15 15.60 25.74
CA ASP A 148 9.08 14.78 26.33
C ASP A 148 8.11 14.25 25.28
N HIS A 149 7.66 15.10 24.34
CA HIS A 149 6.77 14.68 23.24
C HIS A 149 7.44 13.67 22.30
N ARG A 150 8.74 13.85 22.04
CA ARG A 150 9.49 12.93 21.18
C ARG A 150 9.75 11.59 21.87
N SER A 151 10.16 11.60 23.14
CA SER A 151 10.43 10.37 23.89
C SER A 151 9.17 9.54 24.07
N THR A 152 8.05 10.14 24.49
CA THR A 152 6.77 9.43 24.60
C THR A 152 6.34 8.77 23.29
N TRP A 153 6.56 9.45 22.16
CA TRP A 153 6.27 8.86 20.85
C TRP A 153 7.21 7.71 20.49
N ILE A 154 8.53 7.85 20.72
CA ILE A 154 9.53 6.80 20.46
C ILE A 154 9.24 5.56 21.33
N ASP A 155 9.00 5.75 22.63
CA ASP A 155 8.75 4.66 23.57
C ASP A 155 7.48 3.89 23.19
N SER A 156 6.39 4.61 22.87
CA SER A 156 5.15 4.00 22.37
C SER A 156 5.35 3.23 21.07
N GLN A 157 6.38 3.57 20.28
CA GLN A 157 6.62 2.93 19.00
C GLN A 157 7.44 1.66 19.10
N LEU A 158 8.46 1.66 19.97
CA LEU A 158 9.32 0.51 20.18
C LEU A 158 8.54 -0.71 20.69
N ASP A 159 7.59 -0.49 21.59
CA ASP A 159 6.71 -1.54 22.13
C ASP A 159 5.86 -2.20 21.02
N TRP A 160 5.25 -1.37 20.18
CA TRP A 160 4.43 -1.81 19.06
C TRP A 160 5.24 -2.59 18.01
N GLU A 161 6.39 -2.06 17.60
CA GLU A 161 7.24 -2.71 16.61
C GLU A 161 7.71 -4.08 17.08
N THR A 162 8.10 -4.18 18.35
CA THR A 162 8.54 -5.44 18.96
C THR A 162 7.43 -6.48 18.96
N GLN A 163 6.21 -6.09 19.32
CA GLN A 163 5.06 -6.99 19.34
C GLN A 163 4.68 -7.44 17.92
N CYS A 164 4.52 -6.49 17.02
CA CYS A 164 4.14 -6.75 15.63
C CYS A 164 5.18 -7.63 14.90
N LEU A 165 6.47 -7.45 15.20
CA LEU A 165 7.54 -8.28 14.67
C LEU A 165 7.41 -9.75 15.10
N LYS A 166 7.11 -10.00 16.39
CA LYS A 166 6.90 -11.37 16.89
C LYS A 166 5.75 -12.06 16.16
N ASP A 167 4.66 -11.35 15.90
CA ASP A 167 3.51 -11.90 15.18
C ASP A 167 3.82 -12.17 13.70
N VAL A 168 4.56 -11.28 13.04
CA VAL A 168 5.03 -11.50 11.65
C VAL A 168 5.93 -12.73 11.58
N GLU A 169 6.88 -12.88 12.50
CA GLU A 169 7.77 -14.04 12.54
C GLU A 169 7.00 -15.33 12.80
N ARG A 170 6.00 -15.30 13.70
CA ARG A 170 5.09 -16.41 13.93
C ARG A 170 4.31 -16.78 12.67
N LEU A 171 3.67 -15.82 12.01
CA LEU A 171 2.87 -16.07 10.80
C LEU A 171 3.75 -16.57 9.64
N ASN A 172 4.94 -16.00 9.46
CA ASN A 172 5.90 -16.48 8.47
C ASN A 172 6.28 -17.94 8.73
N LYS A 173 6.59 -18.27 9.98
CA LYS A 173 6.93 -19.64 10.37
C LYS A 173 5.78 -20.61 10.08
N LEU A 174 4.55 -20.25 10.45
CA LEU A 174 3.37 -21.06 10.16
C LEU A 174 3.18 -21.29 8.66
N VAL A 175 3.27 -20.23 7.84
CA VAL A 175 3.15 -20.34 6.38
C VAL A 175 4.25 -21.24 5.80
N THR A 176 5.50 -21.12 6.28
CA THR A 176 6.59 -21.99 5.84
C THR A 176 6.41 -23.44 6.28
N ASP A 177 5.90 -23.66 7.48
CA ASP A 177 5.68 -24.99 8.03
C ASP A 177 4.56 -25.72 7.27
N ILE A 178 3.45 -25.02 6.97
CA ILE A 178 2.36 -25.52 6.13
C ILE A 178 2.84 -25.82 4.72
N SER A 179 3.59 -24.90 4.10
CA SER A 179 4.14 -25.12 2.75
C SER A 179 5.08 -26.33 2.69
N ARG A 180 5.91 -26.52 3.72
CA ARG A 180 6.77 -27.69 3.84
C ARG A 180 5.94 -28.97 3.98
N ALA A 181 4.92 -28.98 4.84
CA ALA A 181 4.04 -30.14 5.01
C ALA A 181 3.36 -30.53 3.69
N GLN A 182 2.85 -29.56 2.93
CA GLN A 182 2.27 -29.81 1.60
C GLN A 182 3.26 -30.48 0.62
N SER A 183 4.57 -30.19 0.75
CA SER A 183 5.60 -30.81 -0.09
C SER A 183 6.02 -32.21 0.37
N THR A 184 5.79 -32.55 1.64
CA THR A 184 6.19 -33.83 2.25
C THR A 184 5.09 -34.88 2.27
N VAL A 185 3.82 -34.49 2.10
CA VAL A 185 2.70 -35.45 2.11
C VAL A 185 2.90 -36.49 1.00
N ARG A 186 3.09 -37.74 1.44
CA ARG A 186 3.15 -38.92 0.57
C ARG A 186 1.75 -39.54 0.53
N SER A 187 1.34 -40.00 -0.65
CA SER A 187 0.00 -40.51 -0.99
C SER A 187 -0.47 -41.79 -0.27
N GLY A 188 -0.07 -42.01 0.99
CA GLY A 188 -0.43 -43.19 1.79
C GLY A 188 -0.29 -43.04 3.31
N SER A 189 -0.19 -41.81 3.86
CA SER A 189 -0.20 -41.59 5.32
C SER A 189 -1.64 -41.61 5.90
N SER A 190 -1.76 -41.92 7.19
CA SER A 190 -3.01 -41.83 7.96
C SER A 190 -3.41 -40.36 8.17
N LEU A 191 -3.96 -39.74 7.15
CA LEU A 191 -4.34 -38.34 7.16
C LEU A 191 -5.63 -38.11 7.95
N ARG A 192 -5.77 -36.93 8.54
CA ARG A 192 -6.96 -36.52 9.31
C ARG A 192 -7.35 -35.07 9.03
N SER A 193 -8.63 -34.77 9.25
CA SER A 193 -9.14 -33.40 9.28
C SER A 193 -8.91 -32.78 10.66
N LEU A 194 -8.29 -31.61 10.70
CA LEU A 194 -8.16 -30.79 11.90
C LEU A 194 -9.51 -30.25 12.34
N TYR A 195 -10.35 -29.84 11.39
CA TYR A 195 -11.67 -29.29 11.69
C TYR A 195 -12.59 -30.35 12.33
N VAL A 196 -12.74 -31.51 11.67
CA VAL A 196 -13.57 -32.61 12.21
C VAL A 196 -13.02 -33.08 13.55
N LYS A 197 -11.70 -33.16 13.71
CA LYS A 197 -11.10 -33.49 15.00
C LYS A 197 -11.49 -32.49 16.09
N ASN A 198 -11.39 -31.20 15.82
CA ASN A 198 -11.76 -30.15 16.77
C ASN A 198 -13.25 -30.19 17.15
N VAL A 199 -14.13 -30.46 16.18
CA VAL A 199 -15.56 -30.70 16.42
C VAL A 199 -15.75 -31.92 17.34
N CYS A 200 -15.08 -33.03 17.05
CA CYS A 200 -15.15 -34.23 17.87
C CYS A 200 -14.65 -33.98 19.29
N ASP A 201 -13.51 -33.32 19.46
CA ASP A 201 -12.92 -33.00 20.76
C ASP A 201 -13.85 -32.08 21.58
N SER A 202 -14.45 -31.09 20.94
CA SER A 202 -15.40 -30.14 21.58
C SER A 202 -16.68 -30.81 22.08
N HIS A 203 -17.14 -31.86 21.41
CA HIS A 203 -18.35 -32.60 21.77
C HIS A 203 -18.06 -33.97 22.42
N SER A 204 -16.81 -34.28 22.75
CA SER A 204 -16.38 -35.58 23.30
C SER A 204 -16.80 -36.79 22.44
N LEU A 205 -16.76 -36.63 21.12
CA LEU A 205 -17.13 -37.66 20.14
C LEU A 205 -15.90 -38.45 19.66
N THR A 206 -16.13 -39.68 19.21
CA THR A 206 -15.08 -40.48 18.56
C THR A 206 -14.85 -39.99 17.14
N TYR A 207 -13.58 -39.82 16.75
CA TYR A 207 -13.22 -39.36 15.41
C TYR A 207 -13.73 -40.33 14.32
N PRO A 208 -14.51 -39.87 13.33
CA PRO A 208 -15.15 -40.70 12.32
C PRO A 208 -14.18 -41.07 11.20
N SER A 209 -13.19 -41.92 11.50
CA SER A 209 -12.14 -42.26 10.54
C SER A 209 -12.69 -42.89 9.27
N THR A 210 -13.68 -43.77 9.35
CA THR A 210 -14.29 -44.45 8.20
C THR A 210 -15.03 -43.50 7.26
N GLU A 211 -15.83 -42.59 7.82
CA GLU A 211 -16.60 -41.60 7.07
C GLU A 211 -15.67 -40.54 6.46
N TYR A 212 -14.63 -40.14 7.20
CA TYR A 212 -13.58 -39.27 6.68
C TYR A 212 -12.91 -39.85 5.43
N HIS A 213 -12.52 -41.13 5.45
CA HIS A 213 -11.90 -41.77 4.29
C HIS A 213 -12.89 -41.93 3.12
N ALA A 214 -14.16 -42.21 3.41
CA ALA A 214 -15.21 -42.27 2.39
C ALA A 214 -15.44 -40.91 1.71
N ILE A 215 -15.45 -39.82 2.48
CA ILE A 215 -15.54 -38.45 1.95
C ILE A 215 -14.31 -38.13 1.10
N ARG A 216 -13.10 -38.35 1.63
CA ARG A 216 -11.85 -38.11 0.90
C ARG A 216 -11.78 -38.85 -0.42
N GLY A 217 -12.27 -40.09 -0.46
CA GLY A 217 -12.36 -40.91 -1.68
C GLY A 217 -13.55 -40.58 -2.59
N ASN A 218 -14.45 -39.67 -2.18
CA ASN A 218 -15.73 -39.39 -2.83
C ASN A 218 -16.56 -40.68 -3.08
N GLU A 219 -16.76 -41.47 -2.02
CA GLU A 219 -17.47 -42.75 -2.02
C GLU A 219 -18.88 -42.62 -1.38
N PRO A 220 -19.88 -42.12 -2.12
CA PRO A 220 -21.21 -41.81 -1.59
C PRO A 220 -21.92 -43.03 -0.98
N SER A 221 -21.87 -44.18 -1.65
CA SER A 221 -22.59 -45.39 -1.22
C SER A 221 -22.08 -45.92 0.12
N ILE A 222 -20.77 -45.80 0.37
CA ILE A 222 -20.16 -46.20 1.65
C ILE A 222 -20.62 -45.25 2.75
N LEU A 223 -20.62 -43.94 2.47
CA LEU A 223 -21.03 -42.92 3.42
C LEU A 223 -22.50 -43.06 3.83
N ALA A 224 -23.42 -43.23 2.87
CA ALA A 224 -24.85 -43.42 3.17
C ALA A 224 -25.10 -44.59 4.12
N ARG A 225 -24.48 -45.75 3.84
CA ARG A 225 -24.60 -46.95 4.69
C ARG A 225 -24.06 -46.72 6.10
N LEU A 226 -22.96 -45.98 6.25
CA LEU A 226 -22.38 -45.67 7.57
C LEU A 226 -23.27 -44.72 8.37
N LEU A 227 -23.89 -43.73 7.69
CA LEU A 227 -24.82 -42.80 8.31
C LEU A 227 -26.12 -43.50 8.76
N GLU A 228 -26.68 -44.39 7.93
CA GLU A 228 -27.86 -45.19 8.29
C GLU A 228 -27.61 -46.08 9.52
N GLN A 229 -26.43 -46.72 9.59
CA GLN A 229 -26.06 -47.55 10.75
C GLN A 229 -25.98 -46.73 12.04
N LYS A 230 -25.53 -45.47 11.96
CA LYS A 230 -25.47 -44.55 13.10
C LYS A 230 -26.82 -43.93 13.45
N SER A 231 -27.69 -43.69 12.49
CA SER A 231 -29.04 -43.17 12.75
C SER A 231 -29.93 -44.22 13.43
N LEU A 232 -29.77 -45.50 13.06
CA LEU A 232 -30.47 -46.62 13.72
C LEU A 232 -30.01 -46.88 15.16
N ALA A 233 -28.85 -46.36 15.57
CA ALA A 233 -28.29 -46.54 16.90
C ALA A 233 -28.70 -45.43 17.89
N ASN A 234 -29.23 -44.30 17.40
CA ASN A 234 -29.57 -43.13 18.20
C ASN A 234 -31.05 -42.78 18.02
N ASP A 235 -31.89 -43.11 19.00
CA ASP A 235 -33.34 -42.84 18.98
C ASP A 235 -33.71 -41.34 19.17
N SER A 236 -32.73 -40.45 19.38
CA SER A 236 -32.93 -39.00 19.43
C SER A 236 -31.75 -38.22 18.82
N PRO A 237 -31.98 -37.08 18.14
CA PRO A 237 -30.91 -36.24 17.65
C PRO A 237 -30.17 -35.64 18.85
N SER A 238 -28.98 -36.18 19.14
CA SER A 238 -28.06 -35.56 20.10
C SER A 238 -27.38 -34.39 19.41
N SER A 239 -27.23 -33.26 20.13
CA SER A 239 -26.51 -32.07 19.63
C SER A 239 -25.09 -32.38 19.13
N GLY A 240 -24.47 -33.46 19.62
CA GLY A 240 -23.19 -33.95 19.11
C GLY A 240 -23.26 -34.58 17.71
N LEU A 241 -24.34 -35.29 17.37
CA LEU A 241 -24.52 -35.86 16.03
C LEU A 241 -24.75 -34.75 14.98
N GLU A 242 -25.49 -33.71 15.34
CA GLU A 242 -25.69 -32.52 14.51
C GLU A 242 -24.35 -31.83 14.21
N ALA A 243 -23.55 -31.57 15.26
CA ALA A 243 -22.23 -30.97 15.11
C ALA A 243 -21.30 -31.84 14.25
N LEU A 244 -21.34 -33.16 14.40
CA LEU A 244 -20.54 -34.09 13.59
C LEU A 244 -20.94 -34.05 12.12
N LEU A 245 -22.23 -34.04 11.81
CA LEU A 245 -22.72 -33.98 10.43
C LEU A 245 -22.39 -32.65 9.76
N SER A 246 -22.52 -31.53 10.46
CA SER A 246 -22.04 -30.21 9.99
C SER A 246 -20.53 -30.24 9.76
N GLY A 247 -19.79 -30.88 10.69
CA GLY A 247 -18.37 -31.16 10.61
C GLY A 247 -17.96 -31.85 9.31
N LEU A 248 -18.62 -32.97 9.03
CA LEU A 248 -18.40 -33.79 7.84
C LEU A 248 -18.85 -33.09 6.55
N LEU A 249 -19.93 -32.30 6.60
CA LEU A 249 -20.39 -31.50 5.46
C LEU A 249 -19.35 -30.46 5.07
N GLU A 250 -18.84 -29.67 6.00
CA GLU A 250 -17.78 -28.67 5.73
C GLU A 250 -16.52 -29.31 5.14
N PHE A 251 -16.12 -30.45 5.69
CA PHE A 251 -14.98 -31.21 5.19
C PHE A 251 -15.23 -31.74 3.77
N SER A 252 -16.39 -32.33 3.50
CA SER A 252 -16.76 -32.84 2.16
C SER A 252 -16.78 -31.74 1.10
N MET A 253 -17.25 -30.55 1.47
CA MET A 253 -17.22 -29.36 0.62
C MET A 253 -15.78 -28.87 0.34
N THR A 254 -14.90 -28.97 1.34
CA THR A 254 -13.47 -28.63 1.22
C THR A 254 -12.73 -29.62 0.31
N CYS A 255 -13.01 -30.93 0.43
CA CYS A 255 -12.46 -32.00 -0.40
C CYS A 255 -13.14 -32.18 -1.78
N GLN A 256 -14.14 -31.35 -2.09
CA GLN A 256 -14.82 -31.33 -3.38
C GLN A 256 -15.57 -32.63 -3.74
N SER A 257 -16.05 -33.36 -2.73
CA SER A 257 -16.60 -34.70 -2.87
C SER A 257 -18.09 -34.67 -3.23
N ARG A 258 -18.38 -34.41 -4.52
CA ARG A 258 -19.75 -34.15 -5.02
C ARG A 258 -20.79 -35.16 -4.55
N GLY A 259 -20.52 -36.47 -4.66
CA GLY A 259 -21.49 -37.50 -4.30
C GLY A 259 -21.74 -37.55 -2.78
N CYS A 260 -20.72 -37.31 -1.98
CA CYS A 260 -20.85 -37.25 -0.52
C CYS A 260 -21.57 -35.98 -0.06
N ASN A 261 -21.39 -34.86 -0.76
CA ASN A 261 -22.10 -33.60 -0.47
C ASN A 261 -23.62 -33.79 -0.61
N ASP A 262 -24.08 -34.41 -1.70
CA ASP A 262 -25.49 -34.67 -1.95
C ASP A 262 -26.13 -35.47 -0.81
N ILE A 263 -25.42 -36.51 -0.35
CA ILE A 263 -25.87 -37.37 0.75
C ILE A 263 -25.91 -36.59 2.06
N LEU A 264 -24.85 -35.89 2.42
CA LEU A 264 -24.79 -35.16 3.68
C LEU A 264 -25.81 -34.02 3.73
N LEU A 265 -26.04 -33.32 2.61
CA LEU A 265 -27.10 -32.32 2.51
C LEU A 265 -28.48 -32.96 2.67
N SER A 266 -28.76 -34.07 1.98
CA SER A 266 -30.06 -34.77 2.10
C SER A 266 -30.31 -35.36 3.51
N ALA A 267 -29.28 -35.92 4.14
CA ALA A 267 -29.35 -36.49 5.47
C ALA A 267 -29.57 -35.40 6.53
N ASN A 268 -28.88 -34.26 6.40
CA ASN A 268 -29.03 -33.10 7.30
C ASN A 268 -30.42 -32.48 7.24
N LEU A 269 -31.06 -32.42 6.06
CA LEU A 269 -32.38 -31.84 5.88
C LEU A 269 -33.52 -32.69 6.45
N SER A 270 -33.30 -33.99 6.64
CA SER A 270 -34.36 -34.93 7.02
C SER A 270 -34.64 -35.03 8.52
N ASN A 271 -33.69 -34.66 9.40
CA ASN A 271 -33.76 -35.01 10.84
C ASN A 271 -33.34 -33.92 11.84
N VAL A 272 -32.90 -32.72 11.44
CA VAL A 272 -32.24 -31.76 12.35
C VAL A 272 -32.62 -30.31 11.98
N GLY A 273 -32.59 -29.39 12.97
CA GLY A 273 -32.78 -27.95 12.78
C GLY A 273 -31.76 -27.28 11.83
N ASP A 274 -31.66 -25.95 11.83
CA ASP A 274 -30.88 -25.18 10.85
C ASP A 274 -29.36 -25.49 10.88
N VAL A 275 -28.92 -26.51 10.12
CA VAL A 275 -27.51 -26.95 9.97
C VAL A 275 -26.66 -25.92 9.22
N ILE A 276 -27.24 -25.23 8.24
CA ILE A 276 -26.57 -24.18 7.47
C ILE A 276 -26.72 -22.85 8.21
N ASP A 277 -25.71 -22.49 8.99
CA ASP A 277 -25.65 -21.18 9.64
C ASP A 277 -24.85 -20.14 8.83
N HIS A 278 -24.86 -18.90 9.29
CA HIS A 278 -24.16 -17.79 8.63
C HIS A 278 -22.64 -17.97 8.67
N ASN A 279 -22.09 -18.59 9.71
CA ASN A 279 -20.65 -18.81 9.86
C ASN A 279 -20.12 -19.88 8.90
N PHE A 280 -20.91 -20.92 8.66
CA PHE A 280 -20.67 -21.94 7.67
C PHE A 280 -20.69 -21.33 6.26
N LEU A 281 -21.73 -20.56 5.92
CA LEU A 281 -21.81 -19.88 4.61
C LEU A 281 -20.65 -18.91 4.40
N ASN A 282 -20.36 -18.05 5.38
CA ASN A 282 -19.24 -17.09 5.32
C ASN A 282 -17.91 -17.79 5.08
N HIS A 283 -17.68 -18.93 5.75
CA HIS A 283 -16.46 -19.70 5.57
C HIS A 283 -16.40 -20.37 4.20
N LEU A 284 -17.47 -21.02 3.74
CA LEU A 284 -17.47 -21.66 2.43
C LEU A 284 -17.26 -20.64 1.30
N ILE A 285 -17.86 -19.45 1.41
CA ILE A 285 -17.63 -18.34 0.48
C ILE A 285 -16.16 -17.92 0.53
N ALA A 286 -15.57 -17.82 1.73
CA ALA A 286 -14.17 -17.47 1.88
C ALA A 286 -13.20 -18.51 1.33
N VAL A 287 -13.43 -19.80 1.58
CA VAL A 287 -12.63 -20.90 1.04
C VAL A 287 -12.72 -20.91 -0.49
N SER A 288 -13.94 -20.85 -1.03
CA SER A 288 -14.17 -20.84 -2.48
C SER A 288 -13.54 -19.61 -3.14
N GLY A 289 -13.64 -18.46 -2.50
CA GLY A 289 -13.06 -17.20 -2.97
C GLY A 289 -11.54 -17.19 -2.98
N ARG A 290 -10.88 -17.73 -1.94
CA ARG A 290 -9.41 -17.78 -1.87
C ARG A 290 -8.81 -18.68 -2.94
N SER A 291 -9.44 -19.82 -3.22
CA SER A 291 -9.01 -20.73 -4.28
C SER A 291 -9.13 -20.13 -5.69
N SER A 292 -9.94 -19.08 -5.87
CA SER A 292 -10.12 -18.34 -7.13
C SER A 292 -9.14 -17.16 -7.30
N MET A 293 -8.38 -16.78 -6.26
CA MET A 293 -7.46 -15.65 -6.36
C MET A 293 -6.21 -16.05 -7.16
N PRO A 294 -5.86 -15.36 -8.26
CA PRO A 294 -4.59 -15.60 -8.93
C PRO A 294 -3.44 -15.31 -7.96
N ALA A 295 -2.49 -16.24 -7.85
CA ALA A 295 -1.26 -16.01 -7.12
C ALA A 295 -0.60 -14.74 -7.67
N TYR A 296 -0.49 -13.70 -6.84
CA TYR A 296 -0.02 -12.38 -7.21
C TYR A 296 1.42 -12.48 -7.76
N ARG A 297 1.59 -12.54 -9.09
CA ARG A 297 2.86 -12.18 -9.72
C ARG A 297 2.95 -10.66 -9.69
N GLY A 298 3.99 -10.16 -9.02
CA GLY A 298 4.22 -8.74 -8.79
C GLY A 298 4.10 -7.88 -10.05
N GLU A 299 3.79 -6.61 -9.80
CA GLU A 299 3.65 -5.53 -10.78
C GLU A 299 4.75 -5.57 -11.85
N SER A 300 4.38 -6.06 -13.04
CA SER A 300 5.00 -5.67 -14.30
C SER A 300 4.05 -6.01 -15.44
N GLU A 301 3.69 -4.94 -16.14
CA GLU A 301 3.00 -4.90 -17.43
C GLU A 301 1.52 -5.34 -17.43
N CYS A 302 0.68 -4.31 -17.33
CA CYS A 302 -0.66 -4.29 -17.89
C CYS A 302 -0.57 -4.53 -19.41
N ARG A 303 -0.58 -5.80 -19.82
CA ARG A 303 -0.98 -6.21 -21.16
C ARG A 303 -2.24 -7.02 -21.00
N THR A 304 -3.27 -6.61 -21.74
CA THR A 304 -4.56 -7.28 -21.90
C THR A 304 -4.37 -8.79 -22.06
N GLN A 305 -4.51 -9.54 -20.96
CA GLN A 305 -4.70 -10.97 -21.02
C GLN A 305 -6.20 -11.20 -21.22
N GLY A 306 -6.53 -11.85 -22.34
CA GLY A 306 -7.88 -12.35 -22.61
C GLY A 306 -8.34 -13.36 -21.55
N PRO A 307 -9.61 -13.80 -21.61
CA PRO A 307 -10.22 -14.62 -20.58
C PRO A 307 -9.40 -15.91 -20.40
N ALA A 308 -8.75 -16.04 -19.25
CA ALA A 308 -8.08 -17.27 -18.87
C ALA A 308 -9.13 -18.35 -18.62
N ASP A 309 -8.91 -19.53 -19.20
CA ASP A 309 -9.83 -20.68 -19.19
C ASP A 309 -10.47 -20.95 -17.81
N HIS A 310 -11.80 -20.99 -17.80
CA HIS A 310 -12.69 -20.93 -16.64
C HIS A 310 -12.98 -22.28 -15.94
N SER A 311 -12.17 -23.33 -16.12
CA SER A 311 -12.57 -24.68 -15.68
C SER A 311 -12.48 -24.94 -14.17
N ASP A 312 -11.64 -24.21 -13.41
CA ASP A 312 -11.44 -24.48 -11.98
C ASP A 312 -12.35 -23.65 -11.06
N THR A 313 -12.87 -22.52 -11.53
CA THR A 313 -13.79 -21.64 -10.77
C THR A 313 -15.23 -22.16 -10.77
N GLU A 314 -15.62 -22.97 -11.76
CA GLU A 314 -16.95 -23.60 -11.84
C GLU A 314 -17.21 -24.59 -10.68
N ASN A 315 -16.16 -25.21 -10.12
CA ASN A 315 -16.32 -26.32 -9.16
C ASN A 315 -16.64 -25.87 -7.72
N GLY A 316 -16.09 -24.75 -7.23
CA GLY A 316 -16.37 -24.22 -5.88
C GLY A 316 -17.66 -23.42 -5.81
N VAL A 317 -17.96 -22.67 -6.87
CA VAL A 317 -19.18 -21.88 -7.01
C VAL A 317 -20.42 -22.78 -7.10
N SER A 318 -20.33 -23.92 -7.80
CA SER A 318 -21.42 -24.91 -7.86
C SER A 318 -21.82 -25.48 -6.48
N ARG A 319 -20.89 -25.61 -5.53
CA ARG A 319 -21.13 -26.08 -4.15
C ARG A 319 -21.97 -25.10 -3.34
N LEU A 320 -21.66 -23.81 -3.50
CA LEU A 320 -22.39 -22.72 -2.86
C LEU A 320 -23.79 -22.55 -3.44
N PHE A 321 -23.94 -22.70 -4.76
CA PHE A 321 -25.26 -22.72 -5.41
C PHE A 321 -26.15 -23.85 -4.88
N GLN A 322 -25.58 -25.03 -4.70
CA GLN A 322 -26.31 -26.15 -4.12
C GLN A 322 -26.71 -25.88 -2.66
N ALA A 323 -25.80 -25.36 -1.84
CA ALA A 323 -26.10 -25.00 -0.45
C ALA A 323 -27.17 -23.88 -0.36
N LEU A 324 -27.10 -22.87 -1.22
CA LEU A 324 -28.06 -21.76 -1.28
C LEU A 324 -29.42 -22.20 -1.82
N GLY A 325 -29.46 -23.06 -2.84
CA GLY A 325 -30.69 -23.56 -3.45
C GLY A 325 -31.51 -24.50 -2.54
N GLN A 326 -30.88 -25.06 -1.51
CA GLN A 326 -31.52 -25.91 -0.50
C GLN A 326 -32.05 -25.12 0.71
N LEU A 327 -31.79 -23.81 0.80
CA LEU A 327 -32.33 -22.97 1.89
C LEU A 327 -33.85 -22.82 1.74
N GLY A 328 -34.59 -23.42 2.67
CA GLY A 328 -36.03 -23.21 2.79
C GLY A 328 -36.38 -21.75 3.12
N PRO A 329 -37.64 -21.32 2.93
CA PRO A 329 -38.06 -19.93 3.14
C PRO A 329 -37.81 -19.41 4.57
N SER A 330 -37.84 -20.27 5.59
CA SER A 330 -37.49 -19.93 6.97
C SER A 330 -35.98 -19.70 7.20
N GLN A 331 -35.14 -20.43 6.47
CA GLN A 331 -33.68 -20.42 6.60
C GLN A 331 -32.98 -19.32 5.80
N ARG A 332 -33.68 -18.73 4.81
CA ARG A 332 -33.13 -17.60 4.03
C ARG A 332 -32.85 -16.35 4.89
N SER A 333 -33.39 -16.28 6.11
CA SER A 333 -33.04 -15.26 7.12
C SER A 333 -31.54 -15.25 7.46
N VAL A 334 -30.86 -16.40 7.32
CA VAL A 334 -29.40 -16.54 7.54
C VAL A 334 -28.58 -15.61 6.64
N LEU A 335 -29.08 -15.26 5.45
CA LEU A 335 -28.41 -14.34 4.53
C LEU A 335 -28.38 -12.88 5.03
N GLN A 336 -29.21 -12.55 6.03
CA GLN A 336 -29.29 -11.22 6.65
C GLN A 336 -28.60 -11.16 8.03
N ILE A 337 -28.08 -12.29 8.53
CA ILE A 337 -27.39 -12.36 9.81
C ILE A 337 -25.92 -11.96 9.62
N THR A 338 -25.44 -11.08 10.50
CA THR A 338 -24.04 -10.63 10.52
C THR A 338 -23.20 -11.49 11.46
N ASP A 339 -21.95 -11.75 11.07
CA ASP A 339 -20.95 -12.38 11.93
C ASP A 339 -20.38 -11.42 13.00
N THR A 340 -19.36 -11.90 13.73
CA THR A 340 -18.59 -11.15 14.75
C THR A 340 -17.88 -9.90 14.21
N PHE A 341 -17.75 -9.77 12.88
CA PHE A 341 -17.20 -8.59 12.20
C PHE A 341 -18.28 -7.68 11.64
N GLY A 342 -19.56 -7.97 11.88
CA GLY A 342 -20.68 -7.25 11.30
C GLY A 342 -20.89 -7.55 9.81
N ARG A 343 -20.36 -8.66 9.29
CA ARG A 343 -20.42 -9.01 7.86
C ARG A 343 -21.52 -10.00 7.55
N LEU A 344 -22.26 -9.68 6.50
CA LEU A 344 -23.16 -10.59 5.81
C LEU A 344 -22.38 -11.54 4.86
N PRO A 345 -22.96 -12.68 4.47
CA PRO A 345 -22.43 -13.52 3.38
C PRO A 345 -22.13 -12.73 2.09
N LEU A 346 -22.94 -11.71 1.80
CA LEU A 346 -22.76 -10.82 0.65
C LEU A 346 -21.43 -10.03 0.71
N HIS A 347 -20.95 -9.66 1.90
CA HIS A 347 -19.65 -8.98 2.04
C HIS A 347 -18.51 -9.89 1.60
N TYR A 348 -18.53 -11.16 2.00
CA TYR A 348 -17.52 -12.13 1.61
C TYR A 348 -17.57 -12.40 0.10
N ALA A 349 -18.77 -12.62 -0.45
CA ALA A 349 -18.93 -12.88 -1.88
C ALA A 349 -18.39 -11.71 -2.73
N ALA A 350 -18.71 -10.47 -2.33
CA ALA A 350 -18.21 -9.27 -2.99
C ALA A 350 -16.70 -9.09 -2.85
N ARG A 351 -16.15 -9.34 -1.66
CA ARG A 351 -14.71 -9.25 -1.38
C ARG A 351 -13.89 -10.22 -2.26
N TYR A 352 -14.43 -11.39 -2.60
CA TYR A 352 -13.75 -12.36 -3.46
C TYR A 352 -14.16 -12.30 -4.93
N GLY A 353 -15.05 -11.38 -5.33
CA GLY A 353 -15.43 -11.23 -6.74
C GLY A 353 -16.38 -12.32 -7.27
N LEU A 354 -17.06 -13.05 -6.38
CA LEU A 354 -17.92 -14.18 -6.74
C LEU A 354 -19.29 -13.71 -7.26
N THR A 355 -19.29 -13.14 -8.47
CA THR A 355 -20.47 -12.49 -9.08
C THR A 355 -21.72 -13.38 -9.12
N ALA A 356 -21.56 -14.66 -9.46
CA ALA A 356 -22.66 -15.61 -9.53
C ALA A 356 -23.30 -15.87 -8.14
N ILE A 357 -22.48 -15.92 -7.08
CA ILE A 357 -22.94 -16.06 -5.70
C ILE A 357 -23.60 -14.76 -5.21
N CYS A 358 -23.04 -13.61 -5.55
CA CYS A 358 -23.69 -12.33 -5.29
C CYS A 358 -25.09 -12.30 -5.91
N GLN A 359 -25.22 -12.66 -7.19
CA GLN A 359 -26.52 -12.73 -7.86
C GLN A 359 -27.49 -13.66 -7.13
N SER A 360 -27.07 -14.88 -6.80
CA SER A 360 -27.92 -15.86 -6.11
C SER A 360 -28.41 -15.39 -4.73
N ILE A 361 -27.53 -14.74 -3.95
CA ILE A 361 -27.90 -14.16 -2.67
C ILE A 361 -28.92 -13.03 -2.88
N LEU A 362 -28.71 -12.16 -3.87
CA LEU A 362 -29.63 -11.06 -4.19
C LEU A 362 -30.99 -11.56 -4.69
N ASP A 363 -31.03 -12.57 -5.55
CA ASP A 363 -32.26 -13.21 -6.02
C ASP A 363 -33.04 -13.80 -4.85
N SER A 364 -32.35 -14.50 -3.95
CA SER A 364 -32.95 -15.07 -2.73
C SER A 364 -33.51 -14.01 -1.79
N LEU A 365 -32.89 -12.82 -1.75
CA LEU A 365 -33.36 -11.67 -0.96
C LEU A 365 -34.53 -10.95 -1.65
N HIS A 366 -34.64 -11.00 -2.97
CA HIS A 366 -35.74 -10.40 -3.72
C HIS A 366 -37.06 -11.14 -3.49
N ASP A 367 -37.02 -12.46 -3.28
CA ASP A 367 -38.21 -13.29 -3.04
C ASP A 367 -38.98 -12.96 -1.73
N PHE A 368 -38.44 -12.11 -0.86
CA PHE A 368 -39.11 -11.67 0.37
C PHE A 368 -40.14 -10.54 0.10
N GLU A 369 -41.19 -10.43 0.93
CA GLU A 369 -42.27 -9.42 0.80
C GLU A 369 -41.79 -7.95 0.79
N GLN A 370 -40.56 -7.69 1.27
CA GLN A 370 -39.88 -6.37 1.25
C GLN A 370 -38.62 -6.35 0.36
N GLY A 371 -38.55 -7.25 -0.64
CA GLY A 371 -37.31 -7.64 -1.33
C GLY A 371 -36.45 -6.48 -1.86
N SER A 372 -37.05 -5.44 -2.44
CA SER A 372 -36.30 -4.29 -2.96
C SER A 372 -35.61 -3.44 -1.87
N SER A 373 -36.21 -3.32 -0.67
CA SER A 373 -35.54 -2.64 0.46
C SER A 373 -34.45 -3.52 1.05
N ALA A 374 -34.74 -4.81 1.26
CA ALA A 374 -33.78 -5.76 1.84
C ALA A 374 -32.51 -5.90 0.97
N VAL A 375 -32.65 -5.91 -0.35
CA VAL A 375 -31.51 -5.93 -1.29
C VAL A 375 -30.66 -4.65 -1.17
N ARG A 376 -31.30 -3.47 -1.17
CA ARG A 376 -30.59 -2.19 -1.01
C ARG A 376 -29.86 -2.13 0.33
N ASP A 377 -30.52 -2.53 1.40
CA ASP A 377 -29.96 -2.55 2.75
C ASP A 377 -28.80 -3.55 2.85
N ALA A 378 -28.90 -4.72 2.20
CA ALA A 378 -27.79 -5.68 2.16
C ALA A 378 -26.56 -5.13 1.42
N VAL A 379 -26.74 -4.55 0.23
CA VAL A 379 -25.64 -3.99 -0.59
C VAL A 379 -24.96 -2.78 0.05
N LEU A 380 -25.70 -2.02 0.87
CA LEU A 380 -25.21 -0.81 1.55
C LEU A 380 -24.93 -0.99 3.05
N SER A 381 -25.20 -2.17 3.61
CA SER A 381 -24.89 -2.51 5.00
C SER A 381 -23.40 -2.35 5.27
N LYS A 382 -23.05 -1.78 6.42
CA LYS A 382 -21.66 -1.54 6.80
C LYS A 382 -21.21 -2.58 7.82
N ASP A 383 -20.03 -3.14 7.59
CA ASP A 383 -19.37 -4.00 8.58
C ASP A 383 -18.79 -3.18 9.76
N SER A 384 -18.18 -3.88 10.71
CA SER A 384 -17.49 -3.27 11.86
C SER A 384 -16.33 -2.36 11.48
N GLU A 385 -15.86 -2.36 10.23
CA GLU A 385 -14.85 -1.44 9.71
C GLU A 385 -15.47 -0.25 8.94
N GLY A 386 -16.79 -0.25 8.75
CA GLY A 386 -17.54 0.75 7.99
C GLY A 386 -17.63 0.46 6.50
N TYR A 387 -17.20 -0.72 6.04
CA TYR A 387 -17.19 -1.08 4.62
C TYR A 387 -18.45 -1.82 4.21
N THR A 388 -18.96 -1.49 3.02
CA THR A 388 -20.12 -2.16 2.42
C THR A 388 -19.69 -3.29 1.48
N PRO A 389 -20.60 -4.21 1.10
CA PRO A 389 -20.32 -5.15 0.01
C PRO A 389 -19.92 -4.44 -1.28
N LEU A 390 -20.58 -3.33 -1.61
CA LEU A 390 -20.21 -2.51 -2.78
C LEU A 390 -18.79 -1.95 -2.69
N TYR A 391 -18.41 -1.42 -1.52
CA TYR A 391 -17.03 -1.00 -1.26
C TYR A 391 -16.03 -2.15 -1.44
N SER A 392 -16.37 -3.35 -0.95
CA SER A 392 -15.51 -4.54 -1.07
C SER A 392 -15.27 -4.94 -2.53
N GLY A 393 -16.29 -4.80 -3.38
CA GLY A 393 -16.16 -5.01 -4.83
C GLY A 393 -15.24 -3.96 -5.48
N VAL A 394 -15.46 -2.67 -5.20
CA VAL A 394 -14.69 -1.56 -5.79
C VAL A 394 -13.22 -1.58 -5.35
N SER A 395 -12.96 -1.70 -4.05
CA SER A 395 -11.59 -1.66 -3.49
C SER A 395 -10.66 -2.73 -4.08
N ARG A 396 -11.21 -3.88 -4.47
CA ARG A 396 -10.49 -5.01 -5.07
C ARG A 396 -10.61 -5.12 -6.60
N ASN A 397 -11.15 -4.09 -7.27
CA ASN A 397 -11.31 -4.04 -8.72
C ASN A 397 -12.21 -5.15 -9.32
N HIS A 398 -13.26 -5.57 -8.61
CA HIS A 398 -14.20 -6.59 -9.09
C HIS A 398 -15.30 -5.98 -9.95
N PHE A 399 -14.97 -5.63 -11.20
CA PHE A 399 -15.87 -4.94 -12.14
C PHE A 399 -17.27 -5.59 -12.26
N ALA A 400 -17.34 -6.91 -12.42
CA ALA A 400 -18.61 -7.63 -12.61
C ALA A 400 -19.52 -7.56 -11.36
N VAL A 401 -18.94 -7.67 -10.16
CA VAL A 401 -19.68 -7.51 -8.90
C VAL A 401 -20.16 -6.07 -8.73
N THR A 402 -19.29 -5.09 -8.99
CA THR A 402 -19.67 -3.67 -8.91
C THR A 402 -20.81 -3.36 -9.87
N ARG A 403 -20.74 -3.85 -11.11
CA ARG A 403 -21.80 -3.71 -12.11
C ARG A 403 -23.12 -4.29 -11.63
N LEU A 404 -23.10 -5.53 -11.16
CA LEU A 404 -24.28 -6.20 -10.62
C LEU A 404 -24.93 -5.36 -9.51
N PHE A 405 -24.14 -4.90 -8.54
CA PHE A 405 -24.66 -4.10 -7.44
C PHE A 405 -25.25 -2.77 -7.91
N LEU A 406 -24.61 -2.07 -8.84
CA LEU A 406 -25.19 -0.83 -9.38
C LEU A 406 -26.48 -1.09 -10.15
N GLU A 407 -26.53 -2.11 -11.00
CA GLU A 407 -27.75 -2.51 -11.72
C GLU A 407 -28.89 -2.83 -10.73
N THR A 408 -28.60 -3.57 -9.65
CA THR A 408 -29.61 -3.87 -8.61
C THR A 408 -30.08 -2.63 -7.84
N LEU A 409 -29.18 -1.67 -7.59
CA LEU A 409 -29.52 -0.41 -6.93
C LEU A 409 -30.31 0.53 -7.85
N GLU A 410 -29.99 0.55 -9.15
CA GLU A 410 -30.64 1.34 -10.20
C GLU A 410 -32.11 0.91 -10.43
N MET A 411 -32.39 -0.40 -10.34
CA MET A 411 -33.75 -0.93 -10.39
C MET A 411 -34.66 -0.44 -9.24
N GLY A 412 -34.08 0.05 -8.13
CA GLY A 412 -34.80 0.58 -6.97
C GLY A 412 -35.03 2.11 -6.96
N TYR A 413 -34.57 2.86 -7.98
CA TYR A 413 -34.67 4.33 -8.07
C TYR A 413 -36.11 4.87 -8.24
N GLN A 414 -37.11 3.99 -8.32
CA GLN A 414 -38.51 4.40 -8.49
C GLN A 414 -39.22 4.76 -7.18
N THR A 415 -38.49 4.85 -6.05
CA THR A 415 -39.08 5.18 -4.74
C THR A 415 -38.87 6.66 -4.37
N SER A 416 -39.90 7.28 -3.80
CA SER A 416 -40.02 8.73 -3.59
C SER A 416 -39.21 9.31 -2.41
N ASP A 417 -38.14 8.65 -1.95
CA ASP A 417 -37.40 9.01 -0.73
C ASP A 417 -36.06 9.72 -1.03
N GLN A 418 -36.10 11.06 -1.06
CA GLN A 418 -34.96 11.92 -1.40
C GLN A 418 -33.74 11.73 -0.48
N ALA A 419 -33.93 11.39 0.79
CA ALA A 419 -32.85 11.28 1.78
C ALA A 419 -31.98 10.03 1.57
N LYS A 420 -32.60 8.89 1.26
CA LYS A 420 -31.88 7.64 0.95
C LYS A 420 -31.05 7.78 -0.33
N ASP A 421 -31.53 8.56 -1.28
CA ASP A 421 -30.85 8.80 -2.55
C ASP A 421 -29.66 9.75 -2.41
N GLU A 422 -29.72 10.74 -1.51
CA GLU A 422 -28.55 11.55 -1.19
C GLU A 422 -27.44 10.72 -0.52
N HIS A 423 -27.80 9.82 0.40
CA HIS A 423 -26.82 8.91 1.01
C HIS A 423 -26.14 8.02 -0.03
N LEU A 424 -26.91 7.40 -0.93
CA LEU A 424 -26.37 6.57 -2.01
C LEU A 424 -25.44 7.38 -2.93
N ARG A 425 -25.84 8.60 -3.31
CA ARG A 425 -24.99 9.51 -4.11
C ARG A 425 -23.66 9.78 -3.43
N SER A 426 -23.67 10.04 -2.12
CA SER A 426 -22.46 10.28 -1.35
C SER A 426 -21.54 9.05 -1.35
N VAL A 427 -22.08 7.86 -1.05
CA VAL A 427 -21.33 6.60 -1.07
C VAL A 427 -20.73 6.32 -2.44
N LEU A 428 -21.50 6.46 -3.53
CA LEU A 428 -20.99 6.26 -4.88
C LEU A 428 -19.91 7.28 -5.26
N SER A 429 -20.02 8.52 -4.77
CA SER A 429 -19.02 9.56 -5.00
C SER A 429 -17.70 9.24 -4.29
N ASP A 430 -17.75 8.79 -3.04
CA ASP A 430 -16.57 8.30 -2.30
C ASP A 430 -15.89 7.13 -3.04
N LEU A 431 -16.68 6.18 -3.54
CA LEU A 431 -16.19 5.04 -4.31
C LEU A 431 -15.55 5.45 -5.64
N LEU A 432 -16.06 6.49 -6.31
CA LEU A 432 -15.43 7.04 -7.50
C LEU A 432 -14.03 7.59 -7.17
N LEU A 433 -13.90 8.35 -6.08
CA LEU A 433 -12.60 8.90 -5.68
C LEU A 433 -11.61 7.78 -5.36
N LEU A 434 -12.06 6.68 -4.73
CA LEU A 434 -11.23 5.49 -4.52
C LEU A 434 -10.81 4.84 -5.85
N ALA A 435 -11.76 4.61 -6.77
CA ALA A 435 -11.50 3.99 -8.07
C ALA A 435 -10.53 4.83 -8.93
N LEU A 436 -10.64 6.16 -8.89
CA LEU A 436 -9.72 7.07 -9.57
C LEU A 436 -8.30 6.95 -9.03
N ARG A 437 -8.13 6.99 -7.71
CA ARG A 437 -6.80 6.87 -7.06
C ARG A 437 -6.15 5.53 -7.37
N SER A 438 -6.94 4.45 -7.37
CA SER A 438 -6.47 3.11 -7.70
C SER A 438 -6.36 2.83 -9.20
N ARG A 439 -6.76 3.79 -10.07
CA ARG A 439 -6.72 3.68 -11.54
C ARG A 439 -7.52 2.47 -12.08
N TYR A 440 -8.69 2.21 -11.50
CA TYR A 440 -9.58 1.13 -11.91
C TYR A 440 -10.49 1.56 -13.07
N ASP A 441 -9.92 1.61 -14.28
CA ASP A 441 -10.55 2.23 -15.45
C ASP A 441 -11.97 1.74 -15.78
N GLY A 442 -12.21 0.43 -15.66
CA GLY A 442 -13.54 -0.14 -15.89
C GLY A 442 -14.56 0.36 -14.87
N ILE A 443 -14.17 0.41 -13.59
CA ILE A 443 -15.06 0.84 -12.48
C ILE A 443 -15.28 2.36 -12.52
N VAL A 444 -14.27 3.15 -12.85
CA VAL A 444 -14.41 4.61 -13.02
C VAL A 444 -15.48 4.92 -14.07
N ARG A 445 -15.40 4.29 -15.25
CA ARG A 445 -16.39 4.51 -16.32
C ARG A 445 -17.79 4.09 -15.89
N LEU A 446 -17.90 2.99 -15.17
CA LEU A 446 -19.15 2.44 -14.67
C LEU A 446 -19.80 3.35 -13.59
N LEU A 447 -19.01 3.92 -12.68
CA LEU A 447 -19.52 4.85 -11.67
C LEU A 447 -19.90 6.21 -12.27
N ILE A 448 -19.20 6.67 -13.31
CA ILE A 448 -19.53 7.92 -14.02
C ILE A 448 -20.88 7.81 -14.74
N SER A 449 -21.24 6.63 -15.27
CA SER A 449 -22.55 6.42 -15.89
C SER A 449 -23.71 6.38 -14.90
N SER A 450 -23.44 6.24 -13.60
CA SER A 450 -24.47 6.27 -12.56
C SER A 450 -24.75 7.70 -12.06
N HIS A 451 -25.86 7.90 -11.36
CA HIS A 451 -26.31 9.21 -10.85
C HIS A 451 -25.44 9.73 -9.69
N ILE A 452 -24.17 10.09 -9.94
CA ILE A 452 -23.21 10.55 -8.93
C ILE A 452 -23.08 12.08 -8.85
N ASN A 453 -22.60 12.58 -7.70
CA ASN A 453 -22.17 13.98 -7.58
C ASN A 453 -20.66 14.09 -7.91
N ILE A 454 -20.34 14.45 -9.16
CA ILE A 454 -18.97 14.58 -9.66
C ILE A 454 -18.15 15.63 -8.88
N ASN A 455 -18.83 16.59 -8.26
CA ASN A 455 -18.21 17.69 -7.51
C ASN A 455 -18.07 17.37 -6.01
N HIS A 456 -18.39 16.14 -5.60
CA HIS A 456 -18.17 15.69 -4.23
C HIS A 456 -16.68 15.84 -3.85
N GLN A 457 -16.45 16.37 -2.66
CA GLN A 457 -15.12 16.55 -2.10
C GLN A 457 -14.85 15.49 -1.03
N SER A 458 -13.71 14.82 -1.15
CA SER A 458 -13.19 13.99 -0.06
C SER A 458 -12.90 14.82 1.20
N SER A 459 -12.56 14.14 2.30
CA SER A 459 -12.09 14.78 3.54
C SER A 459 -10.90 15.74 3.38
N ARG A 460 -10.13 15.61 2.28
CA ARG A 460 -9.02 16.51 1.91
C ARG A 460 -9.43 17.63 0.94
N GLY A 461 -10.72 17.79 0.65
CA GLY A 461 -11.22 18.74 -0.34
C GLY A 461 -10.97 18.33 -1.80
N GLU A 462 -10.38 17.15 -2.05
CA GLU A 462 -10.09 16.70 -3.41
C GLU A 462 -11.37 16.26 -4.12
N THR A 463 -11.62 16.80 -5.32
CA THR A 463 -12.70 16.39 -6.24
C THR A 463 -12.22 15.34 -7.25
N ALA A 464 -13.14 14.70 -7.97
CA ALA A 464 -12.81 13.76 -9.04
C ALA A 464 -11.93 14.41 -10.14
N LEU A 465 -12.25 15.65 -10.53
CA LEU A 465 -11.46 16.42 -11.51
C LEU A 465 -10.06 16.73 -10.98
N TYR A 466 -9.93 17.11 -9.71
CA TYR A 466 -8.63 17.35 -9.08
C TYR A 466 -7.76 16.08 -9.10
N ILE A 467 -8.33 14.92 -8.73
CA ILE A 467 -7.59 13.65 -8.72
C ILE A 467 -7.17 13.25 -10.14
N ALA A 468 -8.05 13.39 -11.14
CA ALA A 468 -7.73 13.11 -12.54
C ALA A 468 -6.57 13.98 -13.05
N ALA A 469 -6.60 15.28 -12.74
CA ALA A 469 -5.53 16.22 -13.07
C ALA A 469 -4.22 15.88 -12.34
N LYS A 470 -4.29 15.49 -11.06
CA LYS A 470 -3.13 15.07 -10.25
C LYS A 470 -2.46 13.79 -10.75
N ILE A 471 -3.24 12.84 -11.28
CA ILE A 471 -2.75 11.56 -11.81
C ILE A 471 -2.17 11.73 -13.23
N GLY A 472 -2.61 12.76 -13.97
CA GLY A 472 -2.18 12.97 -15.36
C GLY A 472 -3.02 12.19 -16.38
N ARG A 473 -4.31 11.96 -16.11
CA ARG A 473 -5.21 11.18 -16.98
C ARG A 473 -6.13 12.09 -17.78
N GLU A 474 -5.71 12.46 -18.98
CA GLU A 474 -6.44 13.32 -19.92
C GLU A 474 -7.83 12.78 -20.30
N ASP A 475 -7.95 11.46 -20.40
CA ASP A 475 -9.21 10.78 -20.70
C ASP A 475 -10.27 11.05 -19.62
N TYR A 476 -9.88 10.97 -18.35
CA TYR A 476 -10.76 11.28 -17.23
C TYR A 476 -11.10 12.76 -17.12
N VAL A 477 -10.12 13.63 -17.30
CA VAL A 477 -10.35 15.09 -17.31
C VAL A 477 -11.39 15.45 -18.36
N ASN A 478 -11.26 14.93 -19.58
CA ASN A 478 -12.24 15.13 -20.65
C ASN A 478 -13.64 14.60 -20.27
N THR A 479 -13.72 13.41 -19.68
CA THR A 479 -15.01 12.84 -19.25
C THR A 479 -15.68 13.72 -18.18
N PHE A 480 -14.95 14.17 -17.17
CA PHE A 480 -15.50 14.99 -16.09
C PHE A 480 -15.88 16.40 -16.56
N LEU A 481 -15.09 17.02 -17.43
CA LEU A 481 -15.42 18.33 -18.01
C LEU A 481 -16.68 18.26 -18.89
N LYS A 482 -16.86 17.18 -19.66
CA LYS A 482 -18.10 16.97 -20.43
C LYS A 482 -19.32 16.72 -19.54
N ALA A 483 -19.13 16.07 -18.40
CA ALA A 483 -20.21 15.72 -17.47
C ALA A 483 -20.57 16.86 -16.50
N SER A 484 -19.72 17.88 -16.34
CA SER A 484 -19.94 19.04 -15.47
C SER A 484 -19.96 20.34 -16.27
N PRO A 485 -21.12 20.79 -16.78
CA PRO A 485 -21.22 21.98 -17.64
C PRO A 485 -21.07 23.30 -16.86
N ASN A 486 -20.97 23.27 -15.52
CA ASN A 486 -20.86 24.47 -14.69
C ASN A 486 -19.40 24.85 -14.42
N GLN A 487 -18.99 25.98 -14.99
CA GLN A 487 -17.69 26.64 -14.83
C GLN A 487 -17.17 26.69 -13.37
N ALA A 488 -18.05 27.04 -12.42
CA ALA A 488 -17.69 27.25 -11.01
C ALA A 488 -17.22 25.97 -10.28
N ALA A 489 -17.50 24.79 -10.83
CA ALA A 489 -17.07 23.51 -10.25
C ALA A 489 -15.64 23.11 -10.64
N ILE A 490 -15.06 23.77 -11.65
CA ILE A 490 -13.71 23.47 -12.15
C ILE A 490 -12.63 23.98 -11.18
N ASP A 491 -12.93 25.06 -10.46
CA ASP A 491 -11.99 25.75 -9.57
C ASP A 491 -12.08 25.32 -8.10
N ILE A 492 -12.80 24.23 -7.80
CA ILE A 492 -12.86 23.69 -6.44
C ILE A 492 -11.46 23.24 -6.01
N PHE A 493 -10.95 23.83 -4.93
CA PHE A 493 -9.61 23.57 -4.41
C PHE A 493 -9.59 22.51 -3.31
N GLU A 494 -8.45 21.83 -3.17
CA GLU A 494 -8.19 20.95 -2.02
C GLU A 494 -7.79 21.73 -0.76
N THR A 495 -8.08 21.19 0.43
CA THR A 495 -8.00 21.95 1.70
C THR A 495 -6.60 22.16 2.26
N VAL A 496 -5.59 21.42 1.79
CA VAL A 496 -4.24 21.42 2.37
C VAL A 496 -3.39 22.55 1.80
N ASN A 497 -3.25 22.62 0.48
CA ASN A 497 -2.47 23.67 -0.20
C ASN A 497 -3.34 24.74 -0.86
N GLY A 498 -4.65 24.52 -1.00
CA GLY A 498 -5.53 25.42 -1.75
C GLY A 498 -5.35 25.25 -3.26
N TRP A 499 -4.95 24.06 -3.71
CA TRP A 499 -4.70 23.81 -5.13
C TRP A 499 -5.98 23.43 -5.87
N THR A 500 -6.23 24.11 -6.99
CA THR A 500 -7.26 23.75 -7.96
C THR A 500 -6.76 22.64 -8.90
N PRO A 501 -7.64 21.99 -9.69
CA PRO A 501 -7.24 21.07 -10.75
C PRO A 501 -6.20 21.67 -11.71
N LEU A 502 -6.34 22.94 -12.11
CA LEU A 502 -5.37 23.63 -12.95
C LEU A 502 -4.01 23.75 -12.24
N PHE A 503 -4.05 24.11 -10.96
CA PHE A 503 -2.86 24.27 -10.14
C PHE A 503 -2.06 22.98 -10.03
N VAL A 504 -2.72 21.86 -9.73
CA VAL A 504 -2.03 20.57 -9.61
C VAL A 504 -1.51 20.06 -10.96
N ALA A 505 -2.24 20.28 -12.06
CA ALA A 505 -1.77 19.95 -13.41
C ALA A 505 -0.49 20.74 -13.77
N CYS A 506 -0.45 22.04 -13.47
CA CYS A 506 0.71 22.90 -13.64
C CYS A 506 1.89 22.47 -12.77
N ALA A 507 1.64 22.17 -11.50
CA ALA A 507 2.66 21.73 -10.55
C ALA A 507 3.23 20.34 -10.86
N ARG A 508 2.54 19.53 -11.69
CA ARG A 508 2.98 18.21 -12.17
C ARG A 508 3.49 18.23 -13.62
N GLY A 509 3.30 19.34 -14.34
CA GLY A 509 3.74 19.48 -15.73
C GLY A 509 2.90 18.73 -16.75
N HIS A 510 1.62 18.46 -16.46
CA HIS A 510 0.69 17.80 -17.39
C HIS A 510 0.13 18.82 -18.39
N LEU A 511 0.92 19.13 -19.42
CA LEU A 511 0.66 20.22 -20.38
C LEU A 511 -0.73 20.10 -21.04
N GLU A 512 -1.06 18.90 -21.51
CA GLU A 512 -2.30 18.60 -22.21
C GLU A 512 -3.51 18.82 -21.29
N ILE A 513 -3.38 18.50 -20.00
CA ILE A 513 -4.42 18.74 -19.00
C ILE A 513 -4.54 20.24 -18.68
N VAL A 514 -3.42 20.97 -18.65
CA VAL A 514 -3.44 22.43 -18.48
C VAL A 514 -4.23 23.07 -19.62
N GLU A 515 -3.98 22.69 -20.87
CA GLU A 515 -4.73 23.18 -22.03
C GLU A 515 -6.22 22.83 -21.93
N LEU A 516 -6.57 21.59 -21.57
CA LEU A 516 -7.97 21.18 -21.41
C LEU A 516 -8.70 22.00 -20.35
N LEU A 517 -8.08 22.23 -19.19
CA LEU A 517 -8.67 22.99 -18.10
C LEU A 517 -8.80 24.48 -18.44
N LEU A 518 -7.84 25.06 -19.15
CA LEU A 518 -7.92 26.46 -19.63
C LEU A 518 -8.99 26.62 -20.71
N ASN A 519 -9.11 25.68 -21.64
CA ASN A 519 -10.18 25.67 -22.64
C ASN A 519 -11.57 25.51 -22.01
N ALA A 520 -11.63 24.78 -20.90
CA ALA A 520 -12.83 24.70 -20.07
C ALA A 520 -12.98 25.91 -19.13
N GLY A 521 -12.10 26.92 -19.21
CA GLY A 521 -12.10 28.22 -18.52
C GLY A 521 -11.76 28.20 -17.03
N ALA A 522 -10.91 27.28 -16.58
CA ALA A 522 -10.35 27.29 -15.23
C ALA A 522 -9.66 28.63 -14.92
N SER A 523 -9.86 29.16 -13.70
CA SER A 523 -9.30 30.45 -13.32
C SER A 523 -7.79 30.37 -13.08
N GLN A 524 -7.06 31.26 -13.75
CA GLN A 524 -5.60 31.40 -13.64
C GLN A 524 -5.17 32.30 -12.47
N THR A 525 -6.10 33.06 -11.88
CA THR A 525 -5.83 34.09 -10.87
C THR A 525 -5.91 33.56 -9.44
N ILE A 526 -6.36 32.32 -9.24
CA ILE A 526 -6.46 31.70 -7.92
C ILE A 526 -5.07 31.48 -7.33
N LEU A 527 -4.90 31.98 -6.11
CA LEU A 527 -3.67 31.83 -5.34
C LEU A 527 -3.78 30.64 -4.40
N ASP A 528 -2.69 29.87 -4.28
CA ASP A 528 -2.60 28.84 -3.25
C ASP A 528 -2.48 29.45 -1.84
N HIS A 529 -2.49 28.61 -0.80
CA HIS A 529 -2.30 29.05 0.58
C HIS A 529 -0.94 29.72 0.86
N ARG A 530 -0.01 29.73 -0.10
CA ARG A 530 1.28 30.43 -0.01
C ARG A 530 1.31 31.73 -0.82
N GLY A 531 0.19 32.11 -1.45
CA GLY A 531 0.08 33.28 -2.29
C GLY A 531 0.70 33.12 -3.68
N TRP A 532 0.93 31.88 -4.14
CA TRP A 532 1.53 31.61 -5.45
C TRP A 532 0.46 31.34 -6.49
N THR A 533 0.72 31.75 -7.74
CA THR A 533 -0.10 31.36 -8.89
C THR A 533 0.32 30.00 -9.45
N ALA A 534 -0.57 29.35 -10.22
CA ALA A 534 -0.25 28.10 -10.92
C ALA A 534 0.96 28.25 -11.85
N LYS A 535 1.07 29.40 -12.54
CA LYS A 535 2.20 29.74 -13.41
C LYS A 535 3.53 29.78 -12.66
N GLN A 536 3.56 30.42 -11.49
CA GLN A 536 4.76 30.49 -10.66
C GLN A 536 5.20 29.10 -10.18
N HIS A 537 4.26 28.21 -9.83
CA HIS A 537 4.61 26.82 -9.49
C HIS A 537 5.14 26.03 -10.69
N ALA A 538 4.51 26.16 -11.86
CA ALA A 538 5.00 25.50 -13.08
C ALA A 538 6.43 25.96 -13.41
N ALA A 539 6.68 27.28 -13.40
CA ALA A 539 7.99 27.85 -13.68
C ALA A 539 9.05 27.42 -12.65
N PHE A 540 8.73 27.50 -11.35
CA PHE A 540 9.64 27.10 -10.28
C PHE A 540 10.03 25.62 -10.35
N ARG A 541 9.15 24.77 -10.89
CA ARG A 541 9.37 23.33 -11.07
C ARG A 541 9.98 22.97 -12.42
N GLY A 542 10.29 23.96 -13.27
CA GLY A 542 10.88 23.74 -14.59
C GLY A 542 9.88 23.30 -15.67
N HIS A 543 8.58 23.32 -15.39
CA HIS A 543 7.53 23.02 -16.38
C HIS A 543 7.25 24.26 -17.24
N LEU A 544 8.27 24.71 -17.99
CA LEU A 544 8.25 25.95 -18.75
C LEU A 544 7.17 25.96 -19.83
N ALA A 545 6.91 24.82 -20.48
CA ALA A 545 5.83 24.70 -21.47
C ALA A 545 4.47 25.04 -20.85
N ALA A 546 4.13 24.41 -19.71
CA ALA A 546 2.89 24.70 -18.99
C ALA A 546 2.84 26.15 -18.46
N ALA A 547 3.97 26.67 -17.95
CA ALA A 547 4.05 28.05 -17.49
C ALA A 547 3.86 29.07 -18.63
N SER A 548 4.32 28.74 -19.85
CA SER A 548 4.28 29.64 -21.01
C SER A 548 2.88 29.86 -21.57
N ILE A 549 1.97 28.88 -21.38
CA ILE A 549 0.57 28.97 -21.82
C ILE A 549 -0.26 29.83 -20.87
N LEU A 550 0.17 29.99 -19.62
CA LEU A 550 -0.54 30.77 -18.61
C LEU A 550 -0.24 32.26 -18.71
N GLU A 551 -1.25 33.08 -18.44
CA GLU A 551 -1.12 34.54 -18.40
C GLU A 551 -0.33 35.02 -17.18
N ASP A 552 0.32 36.18 -17.30
CA ASP A 552 0.95 36.83 -16.16
C ASP A 552 -0.10 37.47 -15.26
N TYR A 553 -0.05 37.15 -13.97
CA TYR A 553 -0.88 37.77 -12.95
C TYR A 553 0.00 38.22 -11.79
N PHE A 554 -0.06 39.53 -11.50
CA PHE A 554 0.66 40.16 -10.40
C PHE A 554 -0.38 40.67 -9.37
N PRO A 555 -0.57 39.98 -8.23
CA PRO A 555 -1.48 40.48 -7.20
C PRO A 555 -0.94 41.81 -6.62
N GLU A 556 -1.81 42.82 -6.48
CA GLU A 556 -1.45 44.18 -6.05
C GLU A 556 -0.90 44.26 -4.60
N GLU A 557 -0.99 43.18 -3.82
CA GLU A 557 -0.36 43.06 -2.51
C GLU A 557 0.41 41.73 -2.36
N SER A 558 1.60 41.65 -2.96
CA SER A 558 2.57 40.59 -2.64
C SER A 558 3.57 41.10 -1.61
N SER A 559 3.30 40.83 -0.32
CA SER A 559 4.36 40.90 0.69
C SER A 559 5.41 39.84 0.37
N GLY A 560 6.53 40.30 -0.21
CA GLY A 560 7.80 39.59 -0.41
C GLY A 560 7.77 38.06 -0.34
N GLY A 561 7.61 37.42 -1.50
CA GLY A 561 7.74 35.96 -1.63
C GLY A 561 9.09 35.43 -1.13
N THR A 562 9.17 34.11 -0.99
CA THR A 562 10.33 33.41 -0.38
C THR A 562 11.64 33.57 -1.15
N ALA A 563 11.61 34.12 -2.37
CA ALA A 563 12.78 34.47 -3.16
C ALA A 563 13.42 35.81 -2.75
N SER A 564 12.72 36.67 -2.00
CA SER A 564 13.23 37.99 -1.57
C SER A 564 14.12 37.93 -0.32
N LYS A 565 14.24 36.75 0.32
CA LYS A 565 15.22 36.53 1.38
C LYS A 565 16.27 35.56 0.89
N ILE A 566 17.46 36.08 0.64
CA ILE A 566 18.69 35.27 0.63
C ILE A 566 18.71 34.58 2.00
N PHE A 567 18.52 33.26 2.03
CA PHE A 567 18.82 32.51 3.23
C PHE A 567 20.32 32.66 3.45
N ASP A 568 20.72 33.33 4.53
CA ASP A 568 22.03 33.09 5.11
C ASP A 568 22.09 31.59 5.38
N ILE A 569 22.83 30.89 4.54
CA ILE A 569 23.18 29.50 4.78
C ILE A 569 23.96 29.55 6.09
N ALA A 570 23.32 29.15 7.19
CA ALA A 570 24.03 28.79 8.39
C ALA A 570 24.91 27.61 7.98
N ILE A 571 26.18 27.91 7.70
CA ILE A 571 27.24 26.93 7.43
C ILE A 571 27.35 26.10 8.70
N GLY A 572 26.56 25.03 8.77
CA GLY A 572 26.73 23.99 9.77
C GLY A 572 28.16 23.50 9.65
N ALA A 573 28.91 23.63 10.75
CA ALA A 573 30.30 23.27 10.95
C ALA A 573 31.01 22.83 9.66
N SER A 574 31.79 23.73 9.06
CA SER A 574 32.59 23.42 7.88
C SER A 574 33.35 22.11 8.13
N ASN A 575 32.93 21.03 7.48
CA ASN A 575 33.83 19.93 7.18
C ASN A 575 34.87 20.52 6.24
N LYS A 576 35.88 21.20 6.78
CA LYS A 576 37.00 21.73 6.00
C LYS A 576 37.49 20.58 5.14
N LEU A 577 37.35 20.73 3.82
CA LEU A 577 37.97 19.84 2.86
C LEU A 577 39.46 19.85 3.21
N ARG A 578 39.97 18.75 3.78
CA ARG A 578 41.39 18.64 4.10
C ARG A 578 42.15 18.45 2.79
N ASP A 579 43.24 19.19 2.64
CA ASP A 579 44.15 19.03 1.50
C ASP A 579 44.63 17.59 1.34
N GLY A 580 44.68 17.13 0.09
CA GLY A 580 45.24 15.83 -0.29
C GLY A 580 44.29 14.62 -0.25
N TYR A 581 42.99 14.79 0.00
CA TYR A 581 42.00 13.70 -0.10
C TYR A 581 40.96 13.95 -1.19
N SER A 582 40.65 12.90 -1.96
CA SER A 582 39.49 12.92 -2.86
C SER A 582 38.23 12.57 -2.08
N HIS A 583 37.14 13.29 -2.36
CA HIS A 583 35.83 13.04 -1.77
C HIS A 583 34.93 12.36 -2.81
N ILE A 584 34.29 11.26 -2.41
CA ILE A 584 33.37 10.50 -3.24
C ILE A 584 31.98 10.73 -2.68
N ILE A 585 31.14 11.38 -3.47
CA ILE A 585 29.75 11.71 -3.15
C ILE A 585 28.88 10.68 -3.88
N VAL A 586 28.06 9.93 -3.17
CA VAL A 586 27.23 8.84 -3.73
C VAL A 586 25.77 9.08 -3.39
N ASN A 587 24.92 9.04 -4.42
CA ASN A 587 23.46 9.09 -4.32
C ASN A 587 22.90 7.77 -4.83
N LEU A 588 22.05 7.11 -4.03
CA LEU A 588 21.32 5.94 -4.52
C LEU A 588 20.23 6.39 -5.51
N GLY A 589 20.06 5.62 -6.58
CA GLY A 589 19.16 5.94 -7.68
C GLY A 589 19.77 6.83 -8.76
N THR A 590 18.94 7.19 -9.73
CA THR A 590 19.32 8.04 -10.85
C THR A 590 19.04 9.52 -10.57
N MET A 591 19.96 10.37 -11.01
CA MET A 591 19.81 11.82 -11.04
C MET A 591 19.33 12.35 -12.39
N GLN A 592 19.10 11.47 -13.36
CA GLN A 592 18.68 11.88 -14.70
C GLN A 592 17.20 12.24 -14.71
N GLU A 593 16.90 13.46 -15.14
CA GLU A 593 15.53 13.94 -15.28
C GLU A 593 14.80 13.17 -16.38
N GLY A 594 13.59 12.67 -16.09
CA GLY A 594 12.79 11.85 -17.01
C GLY A 594 13.10 10.35 -17.00
N LYS A 595 14.12 9.88 -16.27
CA LYS A 595 14.42 8.46 -16.10
C LYS A 595 13.95 7.98 -14.72
N GLN A 596 13.01 7.04 -14.67
CA GLN A 596 12.59 6.39 -13.42
C GLN A 596 13.27 5.02 -13.32
N VAL A 597 14.28 4.92 -12.46
CA VAL A 597 14.96 3.66 -12.14
C VAL A 597 14.87 3.44 -10.63
N THR A 598 14.50 2.24 -10.21
CA THR A 598 14.53 1.84 -8.80
C THR A 598 15.98 1.82 -8.31
N ALA A 599 16.24 2.53 -7.21
CA ALA A 599 17.59 2.64 -6.66
C ALA A 599 18.15 1.28 -6.21
N VAL A 600 17.28 0.42 -5.66
CA VAL A 600 17.60 -0.94 -5.25
C VAL A 600 16.45 -1.83 -5.71
N ASP A 601 16.76 -2.81 -6.56
CA ASP A 601 15.81 -3.82 -7.03
C ASP A 601 16.26 -5.19 -6.53
N LEU A 602 15.43 -5.84 -5.71
CA LEU A 602 15.70 -7.16 -5.14
C LEU A 602 14.71 -8.23 -5.63
N SER A 603 14.00 -7.97 -6.74
CA SER A 603 12.93 -8.82 -7.28
C SER A 603 13.32 -10.28 -7.57
N CYS A 604 14.62 -10.59 -7.68
CA CYS A 604 15.14 -11.93 -7.99
C CYS A 604 15.58 -12.77 -6.76
N CYS A 605 15.28 -12.34 -5.53
CA CYS A 605 15.68 -13.08 -4.33
C CYS A 605 15.17 -14.54 -4.27
N SER A 606 16.00 -15.43 -3.73
CA SER A 606 15.70 -16.85 -3.46
C SER A 606 14.41 -17.05 -2.65
N SER A 607 13.68 -18.15 -2.86
CA SER A 607 12.40 -18.46 -2.20
C SER A 607 12.44 -18.38 -0.67
N LYS A 608 13.60 -18.70 -0.05
CA LYS A 608 13.84 -18.54 1.39
C LYS A 608 13.65 -17.10 1.87
N PHE A 609 14.09 -16.13 1.07
CA PHE A 609 14.02 -14.70 1.37
C PHE A 609 12.85 -14.01 0.65
N ARG A 610 12.25 -14.63 -0.36
CA ARG A 610 11.09 -14.11 -1.09
C ARG A 610 9.86 -13.95 -0.18
N LEU A 611 9.65 -14.90 0.74
CA LEU A 611 8.65 -14.81 1.80
C LEU A 611 8.91 -13.64 2.77
N SER A 612 10.17 -13.20 2.91
CA SER A 612 10.56 -12.01 3.68
C SER A 612 10.65 -10.72 2.86
N LEU A 613 10.72 -10.80 1.53
CA LEU A 613 10.70 -9.65 0.61
C LEU A 613 9.29 -9.14 0.40
N GLU A 614 8.30 -10.05 0.35
CA GLU A 614 6.88 -9.68 0.33
C GLU A 614 6.45 -9.01 1.65
N ALA A 615 7.27 -9.09 2.71
CA ALA A 615 7.10 -8.45 4.00
C ALA A 615 8.10 -7.29 4.14
N ASP A 616 7.81 -6.19 3.45
CA ASP A 616 8.71 -5.09 3.05
C ASP A 616 9.29 -4.20 4.19
N THR A 617 10.02 -4.80 5.14
CA THR A 617 10.45 -4.09 6.37
C THR A 617 11.74 -4.59 7.04
N ARG A 618 12.58 -5.41 6.37
CA ARG A 618 13.81 -5.90 7.05
C ARG A 618 15.10 -5.74 6.27
N PHE A 619 15.07 -5.28 5.02
CA PHE A 619 16.31 -5.02 4.33
C PHE A 619 16.85 -3.64 4.65
N SER A 620 18.12 -3.55 4.98
CA SER A 620 18.87 -2.31 5.00
C SER A 620 20.10 -2.47 4.14
N ILE A 621 20.46 -1.40 3.44
CA ILE A 621 21.66 -1.31 2.62
C ILE A 621 22.70 -0.47 3.35
N GLU A 622 23.86 -1.05 3.59
CA GLU A 622 25.04 -0.33 4.01
C GLU A 622 25.86 0.03 2.77
N VAL A 623 26.11 1.33 2.60
CA VAL A 623 27.07 1.84 1.61
C VAL A 623 28.37 2.14 2.34
N SER A 624 29.45 1.51 1.89
CA SER A 624 30.78 1.67 2.48
C SER A 624 31.86 1.72 1.41
N ILE A 625 33.05 2.19 1.77
CA ILE A 625 34.21 2.24 0.88
C ILE A 625 35.35 1.37 1.44
N HIS A 626 35.90 0.49 0.61
CA HIS A 626 37.11 -0.25 0.94
C HIS A 626 38.35 0.62 0.65
N GLY A 627 39.26 0.76 1.62
CA GLY A 627 40.50 1.55 1.47
C GLY A 627 40.38 3.06 1.71
N GLY A 628 39.23 3.54 2.21
CA GLY A 628 38.98 4.95 2.54
C GLY A 628 38.71 5.19 4.04
N SER A 629 38.63 6.47 4.43
CA SER A 629 38.23 6.91 5.78
C SER A 629 36.86 7.60 5.69
N GLY A 630 35.85 7.02 6.34
CA GLY A 630 34.49 7.55 6.41
C GLY A 630 33.58 6.59 7.17
N SER A 631 32.56 7.10 7.86
CA SER A 631 31.51 6.28 8.46
C SER A 631 30.69 5.62 7.34
N SER A 632 30.48 4.31 7.42
CA SER A 632 29.51 3.64 6.55
C SER A 632 28.11 4.21 6.80
N GLY A 633 27.32 4.32 5.74
CA GLY A 633 25.95 4.83 5.83
C GLY A 633 24.95 3.69 5.67
N LEU A 634 23.98 3.59 6.57
CA LEU A 634 22.93 2.57 6.55
C LEU A 634 21.61 3.21 6.15
N VAL A 635 20.90 2.62 5.18
CA VAL A 635 19.56 3.06 4.74
C VAL A 635 18.60 1.88 4.74
N GLN A 636 17.39 2.10 5.24
CA GLN A 636 16.34 1.08 5.25
C GLN A 636 15.63 0.99 3.90
N LEU A 637 15.32 -0.23 3.44
CA LEU A 637 14.67 -0.52 2.17
C LEU A 637 13.19 -0.94 2.36
N PRO A 638 12.28 -0.59 1.42
CA PRO A 638 12.50 0.30 0.27
C PRO A 638 12.78 1.75 0.70
N ILE A 639 13.50 2.48 -0.14
CA ILE A 639 13.90 3.86 0.13
C ILE A 639 12.69 4.77 -0.08
N LEU A 640 12.17 5.36 0.99
CA LEU A 640 11.14 6.40 0.92
C LEU A 640 11.75 7.78 0.63
N ASP A 641 13.05 7.93 0.85
CA ASP A 641 13.81 9.18 0.78
C ASP A 641 14.27 9.55 -0.62
N ASP A 642 14.32 10.86 -0.86
CA ASP A 642 15.05 11.46 -1.97
C ASP A 642 16.50 11.71 -1.53
N MET A 643 17.35 10.69 -1.69
CA MET A 643 18.75 10.71 -1.24
C MET A 643 19.60 11.82 -1.88
N VAL A 644 19.07 12.52 -2.88
CA VAL A 644 19.73 13.61 -3.60
C VAL A 644 20.21 14.73 -2.69
N ASN A 645 19.44 15.04 -1.63
CA ASN A 645 19.80 16.13 -0.72
C ASN A 645 20.66 15.66 0.46
N ASP A 646 20.80 14.35 0.66
CA ASP A 646 21.55 13.73 1.75
C ASP A 646 22.48 12.63 1.17
N PRO A 647 23.49 13.02 0.36
CA PRO A 647 24.42 12.06 -0.26
C PRO A 647 25.31 11.36 0.77
N PHE A 648 25.73 10.14 0.47
CA PHE A 648 26.84 9.52 1.19
C PHE A 648 28.16 10.16 0.77
N ILE A 649 28.95 10.63 1.73
CA ILE A 649 30.25 11.26 1.46
C ILE A 649 31.36 10.43 2.07
N PHE A 650 32.23 9.89 1.21
CA PHE A 650 33.40 9.09 1.59
C PHE A 650 34.69 9.83 1.25
N ARG A 651 35.78 9.54 1.97
CA ARG A 651 37.12 10.11 1.69
C ARG A 651 38.11 9.01 1.35
N THR A 652 38.93 9.24 0.32
CA THR A 652 40.03 8.33 -0.05
C THR A 652 41.28 9.08 -0.49
N LYS A 653 42.46 8.52 -0.19
CA LYS A 653 43.75 8.98 -0.75
C LYS A 653 44.05 8.35 -2.10
N ASN A 654 43.59 7.12 -2.32
CA ASN A 654 43.88 6.32 -3.51
C ASN A 654 42.57 6.05 -4.25
N LEU A 655 42.30 6.81 -5.31
CA LEU A 655 41.12 6.61 -6.16
C LEU A 655 41.19 5.25 -6.90
N SER A 656 42.38 4.83 -7.33
CA SER A 656 42.59 3.61 -8.10
C SER A 656 42.34 2.31 -7.35
N LYS A 657 42.25 2.37 -6.02
CA LYS A 657 41.93 1.23 -5.16
C LYS A 657 40.58 1.39 -4.45
N ALA A 658 39.85 2.48 -4.71
CA ALA A 658 38.58 2.75 -4.06
C ALA A 658 37.50 1.82 -4.62
N GLN A 659 36.94 1.00 -3.73
CA GLN A 659 35.82 0.11 -4.04
C GLN A 659 34.61 0.52 -3.22
N LEU A 660 33.49 0.84 -3.86
CA LEU A 660 32.22 1.01 -3.17
C LEU A 660 31.61 -0.36 -2.93
N VAL A 661 31.24 -0.63 -1.69
CA VAL A 661 30.64 -1.89 -1.27
C VAL A 661 29.22 -1.61 -0.80
N PHE A 662 28.26 -2.29 -1.42
CA PHE A 662 26.86 -2.30 -1.07
C PHE A 662 26.56 -3.61 -0.36
N SER A 663 26.27 -3.55 0.94
CA SER A 663 25.97 -4.73 1.75
C SER A 663 24.51 -4.71 2.17
N ILE A 664 23.77 -5.78 1.88
CA ILE A 664 22.37 -5.92 2.23
C ILE A 664 22.24 -6.76 3.50
N PHE A 665 21.63 -6.16 4.52
CA PHE A 665 21.36 -6.78 5.80
C PHE A 665 19.88 -7.06 5.96
N CYS A 666 19.55 -8.18 6.61
CA CYS A 666 18.22 -8.45 7.14
C CYS A 666 18.20 -8.15 8.63
N ALA A 667 17.25 -7.33 9.09
CA ALA A 667 17.18 -6.80 10.45
C ALA A 667 17.20 -7.90 11.53
N THR A 668 17.90 -7.60 12.63
CA THR A 668 17.74 -8.22 13.95
C THR A 668 17.07 -7.22 14.90
N PRO A 669 16.27 -7.67 15.88
CA PRO A 669 15.34 -6.84 16.68
C PRO A 669 15.97 -5.81 17.64
N VAL A 670 17.24 -5.43 17.49
CA VAL A 670 17.93 -4.53 18.43
C VAL A 670 18.61 -3.40 17.66
N GLU A 671 18.22 -2.16 17.95
CA GLU A 671 18.82 -0.95 17.39
C GLU A 671 20.36 -0.95 17.54
N GLY A 672 21.06 -0.61 16.46
CA GLY A 672 22.52 -0.39 16.47
C GLY A 672 23.40 -1.61 16.19
N LYS A 673 22.86 -2.83 16.05
CA LYS A 673 23.63 -3.98 15.55
C LYS A 673 23.40 -4.20 14.06
N LYS A 674 24.50 -4.38 13.31
CA LYS A 674 24.44 -4.82 11.90
C LYS A 674 23.61 -6.10 11.84
N GLY A 675 22.57 -6.11 11.01
CA GLY A 675 21.71 -7.28 10.82
C GLY A 675 22.46 -8.48 10.22
N ILE A 676 21.75 -9.53 9.86
CA ILE A 676 22.35 -10.69 9.20
C ILE A 676 22.66 -10.30 7.75
N LEU A 677 23.93 -10.37 7.34
CA LEU A 677 24.35 -10.10 5.96
C LEU A 677 23.75 -11.15 5.02
N VAL A 678 22.89 -10.72 4.09
CA VAL A 678 22.19 -11.58 3.12
C VAL A 678 22.91 -11.59 1.78
N GLY A 679 23.42 -10.44 1.34
CA GLY A 679 24.13 -10.33 0.07
C GLY A 679 24.97 -9.06 -0.01
N SER A 680 25.86 -9.01 -0.99
CA SER A 680 26.66 -7.80 -1.26
C SER A 680 27.02 -7.66 -2.73
N GLY A 681 27.34 -6.44 -3.13
CA GLY A 681 27.88 -6.11 -4.44
C GLY A 681 28.95 -5.03 -4.32
N THR A 682 29.90 -5.01 -5.25
CA THR A 682 31.02 -4.07 -5.24
C THR A 682 31.15 -3.34 -6.57
N ALA A 683 31.39 -2.02 -6.51
CA ALA A 683 31.66 -1.17 -7.66
C ALA A 683 33.11 -0.69 -7.63
N LEU A 684 33.83 -0.87 -8.73
CA LEU A 684 35.14 -0.29 -8.94
C LEU A 684 34.97 1.08 -9.59
N LEU A 685 35.46 2.12 -8.93
CA LEU A 685 35.26 3.51 -9.40
C LEU A 685 36.18 3.91 -10.56
N GLU A 686 37.28 3.17 -10.80
CA GLU A 686 38.31 3.56 -11.78
C GLU A 686 38.75 2.41 -12.71
N SER A 687 38.01 1.29 -12.79
CA SER A 687 38.44 0.14 -13.61
C SER A 687 38.28 0.35 -15.12
N ASP A 688 37.49 1.33 -15.54
CA ASP A 688 37.13 1.49 -16.94
C ASP A 688 37.67 2.81 -17.51
N LYS A 689 38.90 2.72 -18.03
CA LYS A 689 39.46 3.65 -19.03
C LYS A 689 38.62 3.70 -20.33
N SER A 690 37.36 3.30 -20.33
CA SER A 690 36.46 3.23 -21.48
C SER A 690 35.64 4.52 -21.68
N GLN A 691 35.64 5.46 -20.72
CA GLN A 691 35.07 6.81 -20.88
C GLN A 691 36.12 7.84 -21.35
N LEU A 692 36.93 7.48 -22.36
CA LEU A 692 37.98 8.33 -22.92
C LEU A 692 37.39 9.48 -23.75
N PHE A 693 37.14 10.63 -23.11
CA PHE A 693 37.06 11.92 -23.80
C PHE A 693 38.42 12.65 -23.80
N GLY A 694 39.54 11.92 -23.62
CA GLY A 694 40.88 12.47 -23.44
C GLY A 694 41.20 12.80 -21.98
N ALA A 695 42.46 13.11 -21.67
CA ALA A 695 42.95 13.28 -20.29
C ALA A 695 42.30 14.43 -19.49
N GLN A 696 41.54 15.30 -20.16
CA GLN A 696 40.97 16.55 -19.64
C GLN A 696 39.42 16.54 -19.64
N ARG A 697 38.76 15.44 -20.01
CA ARG A 697 37.30 15.39 -20.11
C ARG A 697 36.77 14.16 -19.38
N GLU A 698 35.67 14.36 -18.67
CA GLU A 698 34.96 13.31 -17.94
C GLU A 698 33.51 13.20 -18.44
N SER A 699 32.95 12.00 -18.41
CA SER A 699 31.54 11.79 -18.72
C SER A 699 30.68 12.45 -17.64
N LEU A 700 29.64 13.18 -18.06
CA LEU A 700 28.58 13.66 -17.17
C LEU A 700 27.57 12.56 -16.82
N ILE A 701 27.65 11.40 -17.49
CA ILE A 701 26.89 10.20 -17.12
C ILE A 701 27.68 9.47 -16.04
N ARG A 702 27.28 9.71 -14.79
CA ARG A 702 27.91 9.16 -13.58
C ARG A 702 27.03 8.12 -12.87
N GLU A 703 26.14 7.49 -13.63
CA GLU A 703 25.23 6.42 -13.17
C GLU A 703 25.89 5.05 -13.38
N LEU A 704 25.86 4.19 -12.37
CA LEU A 704 26.30 2.81 -12.44
C LEU A 704 25.27 1.89 -11.76
N SER A 705 25.14 0.68 -12.28
CA SER A 705 24.33 -0.39 -11.68
C SER A 705 25.21 -1.59 -11.38
N VAL A 706 25.10 -2.11 -10.16
CA VAL A 706 25.92 -3.22 -9.66
C VAL A 706 25.01 -4.38 -9.23
N PRO A 707 25.30 -5.62 -9.64
CA PRO A 707 24.57 -6.78 -9.17
C PRO A 707 24.88 -7.07 -7.70
N ILE A 708 23.86 -7.46 -6.94
CA ILE A 708 23.99 -7.98 -5.59
C ILE A 708 23.94 -9.50 -5.64
N LEU A 709 24.93 -10.14 -5.02
CA LEU A 709 25.03 -11.60 -4.94
C LEU A 709 24.71 -12.07 -3.51
N GLU A 710 23.97 -13.18 -3.40
CA GLU A 710 23.65 -13.82 -2.13
C GLU A 710 24.93 -14.39 -1.47
N LYS A 711 25.09 -14.15 -0.17
CA LYS A 711 26.31 -14.47 0.59
C LYS A 711 26.70 -15.96 0.53
N GLU A 712 25.73 -16.85 0.63
CA GLU A 712 25.98 -18.30 0.74
C GLU A 712 26.00 -19.00 -0.61
N THR A 713 25.15 -18.59 -1.55
CA THR A 713 24.93 -19.30 -2.81
C THR A 713 25.61 -18.63 -4.00
N LEU A 714 26.05 -17.38 -3.85
CA LEU A 714 26.51 -16.50 -4.93
C LEU A 714 25.49 -16.32 -6.07
N LYS A 715 24.22 -16.66 -5.83
CA LYS A 715 23.15 -16.41 -6.81
C LYS A 715 22.84 -14.93 -6.89
N PHE A 716 22.47 -14.50 -8.09
CA PHE A 716 21.99 -13.15 -8.35
C PHE A 716 20.75 -12.85 -7.51
N MET A 717 20.84 -11.83 -6.67
CA MET A 717 19.79 -11.42 -5.72
C MET A 717 19.02 -10.19 -6.24
N GLY A 718 19.71 -9.31 -6.96
CA GLY A 718 19.14 -8.04 -7.43
C GLY A 718 20.20 -7.08 -7.95
N THR A 719 19.83 -5.81 -8.12
CA THR A 719 20.71 -4.73 -8.57
C THR A 719 20.60 -3.50 -7.69
N VAL A 720 21.71 -2.77 -7.56
CA VAL A 720 21.75 -1.45 -6.94
C VAL A 720 22.22 -0.45 -7.99
N THR A 721 21.39 0.54 -8.27
CA THR A 721 21.71 1.66 -9.16
C THR A 721 22.04 2.89 -8.34
N PHE A 722 23.14 3.55 -8.65
CA PHE A 722 23.59 4.74 -7.95
C PHE A 722 24.26 5.73 -8.91
N THR A 723 24.29 6.99 -8.50
CA THR A 723 25.05 8.05 -9.12
C THR A 723 26.15 8.51 -8.20
N PHE A 724 27.32 8.84 -8.73
CA PHE A 724 28.43 9.29 -7.90
C PHE A 724 29.17 10.48 -8.50
N VAL A 725 29.86 11.24 -7.66
CA VAL A 725 30.73 12.36 -8.07
C VAL A 725 32.04 12.25 -7.29
N ILE A 726 33.17 12.35 -8.00
CA ILE A 726 34.49 12.35 -7.38
C ILE A 726 35.02 13.78 -7.38
N ALA A 727 35.03 14.42 -6.22
CA ALA A 727 35.69 15.71 -6.03
C ALA A 727 37.18 15.48 -5.72
N LYS A 728 38.04 15.79 -6.69
CA LYS A 728 39.50 15.71 -6.54
C LYS A 728 40.03 16.97 -5.82
N PRO A 729 41.07 16.85 -4.98
CA PRO A 729 41.67 18.01 -4.33
C PRO A 729 42.26 18.95 -5.40
N PHE A 730 41.93 20.23 -5.32
CA PHE A 730 42.45 21.25 -6.22
C PHE A 730 43.75 21.82 -5.66
N ILE A 731 44.87 21.58 -6.34
CA ILE A 731 46.23 21.81 -5.81
C ILE A 731 46.63 23.32 -5.85
N HIS A 732 45.86 24.19 -6.52
CA HIS A 732 46.22 25.59 -6.76
C HIS A 732 45.43 26.64 -5.94
N LEU A 733 44.76 26.26 -4.85
CA LEU A 733 44.04 27.20 -3.98
C LEU A 733 44.88 27.65 -2.78
N ASP A 734 46.06 28.23 -3.03
CA ASP A 734 46.70 29.17 -2.10
C ASP A 734 46.06 30.55 -2.30
N THR A 735 44.78 30.70 -1.94
CA THR A 735 44.16 32.02 -1.86
C THR A 735 44.34 32.57 -0.45
N PRO A 736 45.08 33.68 -0.24
CA PRO A 736 44.86 34.47 0.97
C PRO A 736 43.39 34.89 0.98
N SER A 737 42.78 34.99 2.17
CA SER A 737 41.40 35.40 2.36
C SER A 737 41.13 36.79 1.75
N ILE A 738 40.91 36.87 0.44
CA ILE A 738 40.41 38.09 -0.20
C ILE A 738 38.91 38.08 0.03
N VAL A 739 38.52 38.74 1.12
CA VAL A 739 37.15 39.22 1.29
C VAL A 739 36.93 40.21 0.14
N TYR A 740 36.17 39.81 -0.88
CA TYR A 740 35.61 40.79 -1.79
C TYR A 740 34.53 41.56 -1.01
N PRO A 741 34.70 42.87 -0.76
CA PRO A 741 33.55 43.67 -0.39
C PRO A 741 32.65 43.67 -1.63
N PHE A 742 31.49 43.02 -1.55
CA PHE A 742 30.43 43.19 -2.53
C PHE A 742 30.12 44.69 -2.58
N LYS A 743 30.59 45.36 -3.63
CA LYS A 743 30.11 46.69 -4.01
C LYS A 743 28.89 46.47 -4.87
N ASP A 744 27.79 46.96 -4.34
CA ASP A 744 26.48 47.02 -4.97
C ASP A 744 26.54 48.12 -6.05
N GLU A 745 26.93 47.76 -7.27
CA GLU A 745 26.72 48.60 -8.45
C GLU A 745 26.03 47.75 -9.52
N GLY A 746 24.86 48.22 -9.93
CA GLY A 746 23.86 47.46 -10.66
C GLY A 746 24.31 46.95 -12.03
N GLN A 747 23.58 45.93 -12.48
CA GLN A 747 23.67 45.26 -13.78
C GLN A 747 24.82 44.25 -13.90
N ILE A 748 24.66 43.10 -13.25
CA ILE A 748 24.56 41.76 -13.86
C ILE A 748 24.42 40.77 -12.69
N GLN A 749 23.25 40.14 -12.58
CA GLN A 749 23.07 39.02 -11.66
C GLN A 749 23.44 37.74 -12.39
N LEU A 750 24.51 37.07 -11.96
CA LEU A 750 24.80 35.71 -12.39
C LEU A 750 23.84 34.77 -11.66
N VAL A 751 22.76 34.36 -12.33
CA VAL A 751 21.83 33.36 -11.80
C VAL A 751 22.33 31.98 -12.23
N GLY A 752 23.02 31.28 -11.32
CA GLY A 752 23.29 29.86 -11.50
C GLY A 752 21.99 29.07 -11.46
N HIS A 753 21.61 28.45 -12.57
CA HIS A 753 20.52 27.48 -12.58
C HIS A 753 21.00 26.14 -12.03
N ARG A 754 20.22 25.50 -11.15
CA ARG A 754 20.43 24.10 -10.74
C ARG A 754 20.11 23.16 -11.91
N GLY A 755 20.98 23.14 -12.92
CA GLY A 755 20.94 22.21 -14.04
C GLY A 755 22.21 21.38 -14.07
N LEU A 756 22.10 20.05 -14.17
CA LEU A 756 23.23 19.12 -14.21
C LEU A 756 24.02 19.16 -15.54
N GLY A 757 23.75 20.13 -16.42
CA GLY A 757 24.50 20.34 -17.67
C GLY A 757 24.57 19.12 -18.60
N GLN A 758 23.57 18.22 -18.56
CA GLN A 758 23.64 16.95 -19.29
C GLN A 758 23.26 17.15 -20.77
N ASN A 759 24.29 17.25 -21.61
CA ASN A 759 24.16 17.28 -23.06
C ASN A 759 24.26 15.85 -23.61
N THR A 760 23.13 15.23 -23.94
CA THR A 760 23.07 13.95 -24.65
C THR A 760 22.86 14.17 -26.15
N THR A 761 23.34 13.25 -26.99
CA THR A 761 23.19 13.33 -28.47
C THR A 761 21.74 13.34 -28.94
N SER A 762 20.79 12.96 -28.09
CA SER A 762 19.34 13.01 -28.35
C SER A 762 18.72 14.41 -28.18
N ARG A 763 19.42 15.36 -27.56
CA ARG A 763 18.91 16.72 -27.30
C ARG A 763 19.37 17.68 -28.40
N LYS A 764 18.43 18.51 -28.90
CA LYS A 764 18.70 19.57 -29.89
C LYS A 764 19.14 20.90 -29.26
N HIS A 765 19.25 20.97 -27.93
CA HIS A 765 19.59 22.17 -27.19
C HIS A 765 20.67 21.86 -26.15
N LEU A 766 21.50 22.87 -25.86
CA LEU A 766 22.59 22.79 -24.89
C LEU A 766 22.06 23.15 -23.48
N GLN A 767 22.27 22.28 -22.51
CA GLN A 767 22.04 22.57 -21.10
C GLN A 767 23.36 23.06 -20.50
N LEU A 768 23.41 24.34 -20.13
CA LEU A 768 24.52 24.94 -19.37
C LEU A 768 24.36 24.54 -17.90
N GLY A 769 25.38 23.88 -17.34
CA GLY A 769 25.43 23.51 -15.91
C GLY A 769 26.42 24.39 -15.13
N GLU A 770 26.47 24.22 -13.81
CA GLU A 770 27.28 25.02 -12.86
C GLU A 770 28.81 25.07 -13.15
N ASN A 771 29.33 24.29 -14.11
CA ASN A 771 30.73 24.28 -14.54
C ASN A 771 30.96 24.78 -15.97
N THR A 772 29.98 25.45 -16.60
CA THR A 772 30.18 26.03 -17.93
C THR A 772 30.72 27.44 -17.76
N ILE A 773 32.04 27.57 -17.76
CA ILE A 773 32.73 28.84 -17.96
C ILE A 773 33.19 28.83 -19.42
N GLU A 774 32.79 29.85 -20.18
CA GLU A 774 33.40 30.17 -21.48
C GLU A 774 34.80 30.74 -21.30
#